data_AF-A0A351L0T0-F1
#
_entry.id   AF-A0A351L0T0-F1
#
_cell.length_a   1.000
_cell.length_b   1.000
_cell.length_c   1.000
_cell.angle_alpha   90.00
_cell.angle_beta   90.00
_cell.angle_gamma   90.00
#
_symmetry.space_group_name_H-M   'P 1'
#
loop_
_entity.id
_entity.type
_entity.pdbx_description
1 polymer ?
#
loop_
_entity_poly.entity_id
_entity_poly.type
_entity_poly.pdbx_seq_one_letter_code
_entity_poly.pdbx_strand_id
1 'polypeptide(L)'
;MITTNDNWQITNHTYLTTALAKVRQRLIEHADPDLLDTEEIELRENFPENPISDTEASALERICTIFNLSDFERDLLLLCAGVELDATFPVLCAAASGDEQRNYPTLGLAVAVLEGVHWSGLTIARSLRRWRLIEVAAGGGMTNSPLRIDERILDYLMGVQHLDQRLSGFVELVQIFDDLVDSHWQIVDKMIAAWSVKINDLIALPVLQLCGNEIASKRPIAAMVCDGLGLNLYAIAAHSVPTTPSDLNQFKLLWEREVALGSSALLIECDDLEAADTARDAAISHLCEWLRSPVLIATADRRRARLRPSLAFDIERPTTTEQYQVWEAALGTAVQSLNGQVDALVSNFNLSVPVIEAACSQARMQWEQGETSANTIDFSHLIWDTCRAQARPKLDDLAQRIDCIAGWNDLVLPEAQLQVLRDVAAHVKQRANVYGRWGFGGKSNRGLGISALFAGGSGTGKTMAAEVLARELRLDLYRIDLSAVISKYIGETEKNLRRVFDAAELGGVILLFDEADALFGKRTEVKDSHDRHSNVEVSYLLQRMESYRGLSVLTTNIKSSLDQAFLRRLRFIVQFPFPDANQRAEIWRRVFPKATPTEGLDAEKLAQLNVAGGNIRNIALNAAFLASDAGEVVTMQHLLQATKNEYVKLERPLTDAEVRGWV
;
A
#
# COMPACT_ATOMS: atom_id res chain seq x y z
N MET A 1 -19.15 -30.98 -32.06
CA MET A 1 -17.83 -30.31 -31.97
C MET A 1 -17.31 -30.59 -30.58
N ILE A 2 -16.54 -31.66 -30.44
CA ILE A 2 -15.81 -31.98 -29.21
C ILE A 2 -14.67 -30.95 -29.15
N THR A 3 -14.59 -30.18 -28.08
CA THR A 3 -13.55 -29.16 -27.90
C THR A 3 -12.18 -29.85 -27.85
N THR A 4 -11.12 -29.16 -28.27
CA THR A 4 -9.74 -29.70 -28.27
C THR A 4 -9.30 -30.24 -26.91
N ASN A 5 -9.86 -29.71 -25.81
CA ASN A 5 -9.56 -30.13 -24.44
C ASN A 5 -10.14 -31.51 -24.08
N ASP A 6 -11.35 -31.82 -24.52
CA ASP A 6 -11.99 -33.13 -24.29
C ASP A 6 -11.23 -34.26 -25.00
N ASN A 7 -10.65 -33.96 -26.17
CA ASN A 7 -9.83 -34.91 -26.93
C ASN A 7 -8.49 -35.22 -26.23
N TRP A 8 -7.86 -34.21 -25.62
CA TRP A 8 -6.63 -34.41 -24.84
C TRP A 8 -6.91 -35.23 -23.58
N GLN A 9 -7.99 -34.96 -22.84
CA GLN A 9 -8.32 -35.71 -21.62
C GLN A 9 -8.53 -37.20 -21.89
N ILE A 10 -9.24 -37.55 -22.96
CA ILE A 10 -9.44 -38.95 -23.37
C ILE A 10 -8.10 -39.60 -23.75
N THR A 11 -7.26 -38.88 -24.49
CA THR A 11 -5.93 -39.37 -24.90
C THR A 11 -5.01 -39.57 -23.69
N ASN A 12 -4.99 -38.61 -22.76
CA ASN A 12 -4.22 -38.67 -21.52
C ASN A 12 -4.66 -39.86 -20.65
N HIS A 13 -5.96 -40.06 -20.49
CA HIS A 13 -6.50 -41.19 -19.74
C HIS A 13 -6.10 -42.53 -20.38
N THR A 14 -6.24 -42.66 -21.70
CA THR A 14 -5.86 -43.86 -22.46
C THR A 14 -4.37 -44.18 -22.32
N TYR A 15 -3.53 -43.15 -22.35
CA TYR A 15 -2.08 -43.30 -22.12
C TYR A 15 -1.80 -43.78 -20.70
N LEU A 16 -2.40 -43.15 -19.69
CA LEU A 16 -2.22 -43.52 -18.29
C LEU A 16 -2.67 -44.96 -18.01
N THR A 17 -3.83 -45.38 -18.53
CA THR A 17 -4.31 -46.77 -18.38
C THR A 17 -3.37 -47.77 -19.04
N THR A 18 -2.83 -47.44 -20.22
CA THR A 18 -1.86 -48.30 -20.91
C THR A 18 -0.54 -48.41 -20.14
N ALA A 19 -0.08 -47.31 -19.54
CA ALA A 19 1.13 -47.30 -18.71
C ALA A 19 0.93 -48.10 -17.41
N LEU A 20 -0.23 -47.95 -16.76
CA LEU A 20 -0.60 -48.75 -15.59
C LEU A 20 -0.69 -50.25 -15.90
N ALA A 21 -1.23 -50.63 -17.06
CA ALA A 21 -1.34 -52.02 -17.48
C ALA A 21 0.04 -52.71 -17.56
N LYS A 22 1.09 -51.99 -18.00
CA LYS A 22 2.46 -52.53 -18.02
C LYS A 22 3.00 -52.83 -16.61
N VAL A 23 2.74 -51.95 -15.64
CA VAL A 23 3.15 -52.17 -14.24
C VAL A 23 2.32 -53.29 -13.60
N ARG A 24 1.02 -53.37 -13.91
CA ARG A 24 0.13 -54.45 -13.48
C ARG A 24 0.62 -55.81 -13.96
N GLN A 25 1.01 -55.92 -15.23
CA GLN A 25 1.55 -57.16 -15.79
C GLN A 25 2.80 -57.65 -15.05
N ARG A 26 3.73 -56.74 -14.73
CA ARG A 26 4.94 -57.08 -13.96
C ARG A 26 4.62 -57.55 -12.54
N LEU A 27 3.60 -56.97 -11.89
CA LEU A 27 3.13 -57.44 -10.58
C LEU A 27 2.56 -58.86 -10.66
N ILE A 28 1.76 -59.16 -11.70
CA ILE A 28 1.20 -60.50 -11.93
C ILE A 28 2.32 -61.53 -12.13
N GLU A 29 3.35 -61.20 -12.90
CA GLU A 29 4.50 -62.09 -13.15
C GLU A 29 5.30 -62.46 -11.88
N HIS A 30 5.27 -61.59 -10.87
CA HIS A 30 5.99 -61.77 -9.59
C HIS A 30 5.08 -62.15 -8.43
N ALA A 31 3.77 -62.26 -8.65
CA ALA A 31 2.80 -62.57 -7.62
C ALA A 31 2.81 -64.06 -7.26
N ASP A 32 2.69 -64.34 -5.97
CA ASP A 32 2.54 -65.72 -5.46
C ASP A 32 1.20 -66.30 -5.97
N PRO A 33 1.23 -67.39 -6.76
CA PRO A 33 0.01 -68.00 -7.31
C PRO A 33 -0.99 -68.43 -6.24
N ASP A 34 -0.51 -68.78 -5.04
CA ASP A 34 -1.37 -69.22 -3.94
C ASP A 34 -2.18 -68.07 -3.31
N LEU A 35 -1.77 -66.81 -3.57
CA LEU A 35 -2.42 -65.59 -3.08
C LEU A 35 -3.24 -64.87 -4.18
N LEU A 36 -3.27 -65.40 -5.39
CA LEU A 36 -4.01 -64.84 -6.52
C LEU A 36 -5.32 -65.63 -6.75
N ASP A 37 -6.46 -65.01 -6.48
CA ASP A 37 -7.75 -65.56 -6.91
C ASP A 37 -7.94 -65.28 -8.41
N THR A 38 -7.77 -66.31 -9.25
CA THR A 38 -7.59 -66.17 -10.71
C THR A 38 -8.86 -65.65 -11.41
N GLU A 39 -10.05 -65.84 -10.82
CA GLU A 39 -11.34 -65.40 -11.37
C GLU A 39 -11.54 -63.87 -11.30
N GLU A 40 -10.91 -63.15 -10.36
CA GLU A 40 -11.04 -61.69 -10.23
C GLU A 40 -10.16 -60.90 -11.23
N ILE A 41 -9.08 -61.50 -11.72
CA ILE A 41 -8.07 -60.83 -12.56
C ILE A 41 -8.44 -60.90 -14.05
N GLU A 42 -9.00 -62.03 -14.50
CA GLU A 42 -9.39 -62.30 -15.89
C GLU A 42 -10.57 -61.43 -16.37
N LEU A 43 -11.46 -60.98 -15.47
CA LEU A 43 -12.64 -60.19 -15.83
C LEU A 43 -12.34 -58.75 -16.30
N ARG A 44 -11.09 -58.27 -16.21
CA ARG A 44 -10.69 -56.89 -16.55
C ARG A 44 -9.65 -56.78 -17.69
N GLU A 45 -9.39 -57.84 -18.46
CA GLU A 45 -8.36 -57.88 -19.51
C GLU A 45 -8.65 -57.09 -20.81
N ASN A 46 -9.82 -56.45 -20.97
CA ASN A 46 -10.14 -55.70 -22.19
C ASN A 46 -9.53 -54.29 -22.20
N PHE A 47 -8.23 -54.17 -22.48
CA PHE A 47 -7.59 -52.88 -22.77
C PHE A 47 -7.38 -52.68 -24.28
N PRO A 48 -7.61 -51.47 -24.81
CA PRO A 48 -7.38 -51.17 -26.22
C PRO A 48 -5.88 -51.18 -26.55
N GLU A 49 -5.45 -52.16 -27.36
CA GLU A 49 -4.17 -52.15 -28.07
C GLU A 49 -4.19 -51.10 -29.19
N ASN A 50 -4.13 -49.81 -28.86
CA ASN A 50 -3.91 -48.79 -29.88
C ASN A 50 -2.58 -48.06 -29.65
N PRO A 51 -1.66 -48.04 -30.63
CA PRO A 51 -0.48 -47.19 -30.56
C PRO A 51 -0.91 -45.72 -30.62
N ILE A 52 -0.58 -44.98 -29.56
CA ILE A 52 -0.94 -43.58 -29.41
C ILE A 52 -0.05 -42.73 -30.32
N SER A 53 -0.63 -41.73 -30.99
CA SER A 53 0.05 -40.76 -31.85
C SER A 53 0.88 -39.76 -31.02
N ASP A 54 2.14 -39.55 -31.43
CA ASP A 54 3.18 -38.67 -30.84
C ASP A 54 2.87 -37.16 -30.77
N THR A 55 1.63 -36.71 -30.95
CA THR A 55 1.37 -35.30 -31.22
C THR A 55 1.08 -34.42 -29.99
N GLU A 56 0.69 -34.97 -28.84
CA GLU A 56 0.60 -34.24 -27.56
C GLU A 56 1.08 -35.10 -26.38
N ALA A 57 2.15 -34.66 -25.70
CA ALA A 57 2.71 -35.37 -24.56
C ALA A 57 1.68 -35.51 -23.42
N SER A 58 1.48 -36.75 -22.95
CA SER A 58 0.61 -37.07 -21.83
C SER A 58 1.07 -36.40 -20.52
N ALA A 59 0.20 -36.29 -19.53
CA ALA A 59 0.56 -35.75 -18.21
C ALA A 59 1.72 -36.53 -17.56
N LEU A 60 1.78 -37.85 -17.78
CA LEU A 60 2.86 -38.69 -17.29
C LEU A 60 4.19 -38.35 -17.98
N GLU A 61 4.21 -38.25 -19.31
CA GLU A 61 5.42 -37.89 -20.06
C GLU A 61 5.91 -36.47 -19.72
N ARG A 62 4.98 -35.54 -19.48
CA ARG A 62 5.30 -34.19 -19.00
C ARG A 62 6.00 -34.26 -17.65
N ILE A 63 5.44 -34.96 -16.66
CA ILE A 63 6.06 -35.14 -15.33
C ILE A 63 7.45 -35.78 -15.46
N CYS A 64 7.58 -36.84 -16.26
CA CYS A 64 8.86 -37.50 -16.49
C CYS A 64 9.90 -36.55 -17.08
N THR A 65 9.50 -35.73 -18.06
CA THR A 65 10.38 -34.75 -18.69
C THR A 65 10.77 -33.62 -17.73
N ILE A 66 9.78 -33.04 -17.04
CA ILE A 66 9.96 -31.90 -16.13
C ILE A 66 10.88 -32.24 -14.96
N PHE A 67 10.65 -33.39 -14.32
CA PHE A 67 11.42 -33.82 -13.15
C PHE A 67 12.58 -34.76 -13.48
N ASN A 68 12.82 -35.01 -14.78
CA ASN A 68 13.85 -35.89 -15.31
C ASN A 68 13.83 -37.27 -14.62
N LEU A 69 12.66 -37.90 -14.61
CA LEU A 69 12.45 -39.20 -14.00
C LEU A 69 13.05 -40.29 -14.88
N SER A 70 13.80 -41.20 -14.25
CA SER A 70 14.22 -42.46 -14.87
C SER A 70 13.03 -43.40 -15.13
N ASP A 71 13.18 -44.40 -15.98
CA ASP A 71 12.13 -45.42 -16.22
C ASP A 71 11.70 -46.11 -14.91
N PHE A 72 12.66 -46.41 -14.03
CA PHE A 72 12.36 -46.95 -12.70
C PHE A 72 11.52 -45.98 -11.85
N GLU A 73 11.86 -44.68 -11.85
CA GLU A 73 11.10 -43.68 -11.09
C GLU A 73 9.69 -43.45 -11.66
N ARG A 74 9.55 -43.50 -13.00
CA ARG A 74 8.25 -43.46 -13.68
C ARG A 74 7.39 -44.65 -13.26
N ASP A 75 7.92 -45.85 -13.34
CA ASP A 75 7.16 -47.07 -13.05
C ASP A 75 6.84 -47.19 -11.55
N LEU A 76 7.70 -46.66 -10.67
CA LEU A 76 7.41 -46.54 -9.24
C LEU A 76 6.30 -45.52 -8.94
N LEU A 77 6.27 -44.39 -9.65
CA LEU A 77 5.16 -43.43 -9.57
C LEU A 77 3.84 -44.06 -10.03
N LEU A 78 3.88 -44.81 -11.13
CA LEU A 78 2.72 -45.55 -11.64
C LEU A 78 2.26 -46.66 -10.69
N LEU A 79 3.18 -47.37 -10.03
CA LEU A 79 2.83 -48.36 -9.01
C LEU A 79 2.04 -47.72 -7.86
N CYS A 80 2.46 -46.53 -7.42
CA CYS A 80 1.75 -45.77 -6.38
C CYS A 80 0.40 -45.22 -6.88
N ALA A 81 0.35 -44.72 -8.11
CA ALA A 81 -0.89 -44.23 -8.72
C ALA A 81 -1.90 -45.37 -8.93
N GLY A 82 -1.45 -46.56 -9.35
CA GLY A 82 -2.30 -47.71 -9.62
C GLY A 82 -3.05 -48.21 -8.38
N VAL A 83 -2.43 -48.14 -7.19
CA VAL A 83 -3.09 -48.49 -5.92
C VAL A 83 -4.27 -47.57 -5.59
N GLU A 84 -4.19 -46.29 -5.97
CA GLU A 84 -5.27 -45.32 -5.75
C GLU A 84 -6.33 -45.35 -6.87
N LEU A 85 -5.95 -45.74 -8.10
CA LEU A 85 -6.82 -45.68 -9.29
C LEU A 85 -7.50 -47.03 -9.63
N ASP A 86 -6.92 -48.16 -9.24
CA ASP A 86 -7.41 -49.50 -9.56
C ASP A 86 -7.37 -50.43 -8.35
N ALA A 87 -8.54 -50.90 -7.93
CA ALA A 87 -8.73 -51.81 -6.81
C ALA A 87 -7.98 -53.16 -6.95
N THR A 88 -7.49 -53.54 -8.14
CA THR A 88 -6.69 -54.76 -8.32
C THR A 88 -5.26 -54.62 -7.83
N PHE A 89 -4.69 -53.40 -7.84
CA PHE A 89 -3.30 -53.17 -7.46
C PHE A 89 -2.98 -53.53 -6.00
N PRO A 90 -3.80 -53.20 -4.98
CA PRO A 90 -3.58 -53.64 -3.60
C PRO A 90 -3.46 -55.16 -3.45
N VAL A 91 -4.32 -55.92 -4.14
CA VAL A 91 -4.29 -57.40 -4.12
C VAL A 91 -3.00 -57.91 -4.76
N LEU A 92 -2.64 -57.35 -5.91
CA LEU A 92 -1.40 -57.70 -6.60
C LEU A 92 -0.14 -57.30 -5.80
N CYS A 93 -0.17 -56.20 -5.05
CA CYS A 93 0.95 -55.81 -4.18
C CYS A 93 1.15 -56.83 -3.05
N ALA A 94 0.06 -57.33 -2.45
CA ALA A 94 0.12 -58.33 -1.39
C ALA A 94 0.66 -59.66 -1.90
N ALA A 95 0.14 -60.12 -3.05
CA ALA A 95 0.59 -61.36 -3.69
C ALA A 95 2.06 -61.28 -4.16
N ALA A 96 2.49 -60.17 -4.77
CA ALA A 96 3.87 -59.97 -5.21
C ALA A 96 4.85 -59.70 -4.05
N SER A 97 4.36 -59.27 -2.90
CA SER A 97 5.17 -59.15 -1.67
C SER A 97 5.27 -60.48 -0.89
N GLY A 98 4.43 -61.47 -1.21
CA GLY A 98 4.30 -62.72 -0.44
C GLY A 98 3.75 -62.52 0.97
N ASP A 99 2.99 -61.44 1.21
CA ASP A 99 2.46 -61.08 2.53
C ASP A 99 1.09 -60.40 2.35
N GLU A 100 0.02 -61.09 2.75
CA GLU A 100 -1.37 -60.61 2.66
C GLU A 100 -1.58 -59.25 3.33
N GLN A 101 -0.78 -58.91 4.34
CA GLN A 101 -0.88 -57.64 5.06
C GLN A 101 -0.19 -56.47 4.34
N ARG A 102 0.56 -56.74 3.25
CA ARG A 102 1.30 -55.73 2.47
C ARG A 102 0.60 -55.40 1.16
N ASN A 103 -0.64 -54.93 1.28
CA ASN A 103 -1.47 -54.50 0.14
C ASN A 103 -1.12 -53.09 -0.38
N TYR A 104 0.14 -52.67 -0.24
CA TYR A 104 0.60 -51.33 -0.59
C TYR A 104 2.01 -51.35 -1.20
N PRO A 105 2.37 -50.33 -1.99
CA PRO A 105 3.69 -50.25 -2.61
C PRO A 105 4.77 -50.03 -1.55
N THR A 106 5.88 -50.73 -1.68
CA THR A 106 7.08 -50.52 -0.86
C THR A 106 8.32 -50.47 -1.75
N LEU A 107 9.42 -49.90 -1.27
CA LEU A 107 10.66 -49.93 -2.04
C LEU A 107 11.15 -51.37 -2.26
N GLY A 108 10.96 -52.25 -1.28
CA GLY A 108 11.31 -53.67 -1.39
C GLY A 108 10.55 -54.35 -2.54
N LEU A 109 9.23 -54.11 -2.62
CA LEU A 109 8.41 -54.60 -3.73
C LEU A 109 8.83 -54.00 -5.07
N ALA A 110 9.05 -52.68 -5.13
CA ALA A 110 9.47 -52.00 -6.35
C ALA A 110 10.82 -52.52 -6.88
N VAL A 111 11.78 -52.81 -6.00
CA VAL A 111 13.08 -53.39 -6.35
C VAL A 111 12.94 -54.82 -6.89
N ALA A 112 11.96 -55.58 -6.38
CA ALA A 112 11.72 -56.95 -6.83
C ALA A 112 11.02 -57.01 -8.20
N VAL A 113 10.09 -56.09 -8.45
CA VAL A 113 9.16 -56.16 -9.60
C VAL A 113 9.58 -55.27 -10.79
N LEU A 114 10.25 -54.14 -10.53
CA LEU A 114 10.56 -53.15 -11.57
C LEU A 114 11.98 -53.33 -12.13
N GLU A 115 12.14 -53.02 -13.41
CA GLU A 115 13.43 -53.08 -14.10
C GLU A 115 14.27 -51.80 -13.87
N GLY A 116 15.59 -51.89 -14.04
CA GLY A 116 16.47 -50.70 -13.97
C GLY A 116 16.73 -50.18 -12.55
N VAL A 117 16.71 -51.09 -11.55
CA VAL A 117 16.80 -50.74 -10.13
C VAL A 117 18.08 -49.98 -9.77
N HIS A 118 17.88 -48.87 -9.07
CA HIS A 118 18.94 -48.20 -8.32
C HIS A 118 18.47 -47.91 -6.90
N TRP A 119 19.12 -48.51 -5.88
CA TRP A 119 18.87 -48.24 -4.45
C TRP A 119 18.91 -46.75 -4.08
N SER A 120 19.58 -45.93 -4.89
CA SER A 120 19.62 -44.48 -4.74
C SER A 120 18.31 -43.76 -5.08
N GLY A 121 17.36 -44.41 -5.77
CA GLY A 121 16.12 -43.84 -6.33
C GLY A 121 15.16 -43.21 -5.33
N LEU A 122 15.18 -43.67 -4.07
CA LEU A 122 14.39 -43.11 -2.96
C LEU A 122 15.22 -42.37 -1.90
N THR A 123 16.43 -41.92 -2.26
CA THR A 123 17.14 -40.97 -1.42
C THR A 123 16.44 -39.61 -1.44
N ILE A 124 16.56 -38.84 -0.36
CA ILE A 124 15.95 -37.50 -0.23
C ILE A 124 16.37 -36.56 -1.37
N ALA A 125 17.52 -36.82 -2.02
CA ALA A 125 18.05 -36.02 -3.11
C ALA A 125 17.48 -36.36 -4.50
N ARG A 126 16.79 -37.49 -4.68
CA ARG A 126 16.21 -37.91 -5.98
C ARG A 126 14.85 -37.31 -6.23
N SER A 127 14.47 -37.22 -7.51
CA SER A 127 13.33 -36.45 -7.99
C SER A 127 12.02 -36.82 -7.29
N LEU A 128 11.72 -38.10 -7.10
CA LEU A 128 10.46 -38.55 -6.48
C LEU A 128 10.25 -38.00 -5.06
N ARG A 129 11.29 -38.02 -4.21
CA ARG A 129 11.19 -37.51 -2.82
C ARG A 129 11.51 -36.03 -2.72
N ARG A 130 12.47 -35.55 -3.51
CA ARG A 130 12.85 -34.14 -3.57
C ARG A 130 11.67 -33.27 -3.97
N TRP A 131 10.87 -33.69 -4.95
CA TRP A 131 9.71 -32.95 -5.43
C TRP A 131 8.40 -33.41 -4.77
N ARG A 132 8.48 -34.28 -3.74
CA ARG A 132 7.32 -34.87 -3.07
C ARG A 132 6.29 -35.43 -4.06
N LEU A 133 6.75 -36.13 -5.10
CA LEU A 133 5.84 -36.83 -6.01
C LEU A 133 5.28 -38.09 -5.33
N ILE A 134 6.08 -38.66 -4.42
CA ILE A 134 5.72 -39.79 -3.56
C ILE A 134 6.11 -39.45 -2.13
N GLU A 135 5.24 -39.81 -1.20
CA GLU A 135 5.46 -39.73 0.25
C GLU A 135 5.76 -41.12 0.83
N VAL A 136 6.67 -41.16 1.80
CA VAL A 136 7.01 -42.38 2.53
C VAL A 136 6.30 -42.32 3.89
N ALA A 137 5.32 -43.19 4.10
CA ALA A 137 4.57 -43.22 5.35
C ALA A 137 5.47 -43.65 6.53
N ALA A 138 5.15 -43.16 7.73
CA ALA A 138 5.84 -43.56 8.95
C ALA A 138 5.41 -44.99 9.35
N GLY A 139 6.36 -45.85 9.76
CA GLY A 139 6.01 -47.16 10.31
C GLY A 139 6.95 -48.34 10.04
N GLY A 140 8.05 -48.18 9.30
CA GLY A 140 9.01 -49.25 9.04
C GLY A 140 10.41 -48.76 8.63
N GLY A 141 11.32 -49.70 8.37
CA GLY A 141 12.59 -49.39 7.69
C GLY A 141 12.33 -48.92 6.25
N MET A 142 13.29 -48.18 5.65
CA MET A 142 13.14 -47.55 4.32
C MET A 142 12.62 -48.49 3.21
N THR A 143 12.89 -49.80 3.30
CA THR A 143 12.45 -50.79 2.32
C THR A 143 11.00 -51.21 2.45
N ASN A 144 10.44 -51.17 3.66
CA ASN A 144 9.14 -51.76 3.99
C ASN A 144 8.07 -50.71 4.32
N SER A 145 8.48 -49.45 4.46
CA SER A 145 7.53 -48.34 4.66
C SER A 145 6.60 -48.21 3.44
N PRO A 146 5.30 -47.98 3.66
CA PRO A 146 4.36 -47.70 2.59
C PRO A 146 4.76 -46.48 1.78
N LEU A 147 4.69 -46.58 0.46
CA LEU A 147 4.84 -45.48 -0.49
C LEU A 147 3.47 -45.05 -0.99
N ARG A 148 3.21 -43.74 -1.03
CA ARG A 148 1.96 -43.15 -1.52
C ARG A 148 2.24 -42.05 -2.50
N ILE A 149 1.43 -41.96 -3.55
CA ILE A 149 1.49 -40.82 -4.47
C ILE A 149 0.93 -39.56 -3.77
N ASP A 150 1.52 -38.40 -4.03
CA ASP A 150 0.99 -37.12 -3.54
C ASP A 150 -0.29 -36.76 -4.32
N GLU A 151 -1.35 -36.38 -3.60
CA GLU A 151 -2.69 -36.13 -4.17
C GLU A 151 -2.67 -35.16 -5.35
N ARG A 152 -1.93 -34.04 -5.21
CA ARG A 152 -1.76 -33.04 -6.28
C ARG A 152 -1.16 -33.61 -7.57
N ILE A 153 -0.28 -34.61 -7.45
CA ILE A 153 0.35 -35.28 -8.60
C ILE A 153 -0.60 -36.33 -9.21
N LEU A 154 -1.37 -37.03 -8.38
CA LEU A 154 -2.42 -37.91 -8.85
C LEU A 154 -3.47 -37.14 -9.67
N ASP A 155 -3.93 -36.00 -9.16
CA ASP A 155 -4.85 -35.10 -9.85
C ASP A 155 -4.28 -34.60 -11.18
N TYR A 156 -2.99 -34.23 -11.19
CA TYR A 156 -2.30 -33.85 -12.43
C TYR A 156 -2.27 -34.98 -13.46
N LEU A 157 -1.97 -36.21 -13.05
CA LEU A 157 -1.96 -37.39 -13.94
C LEU A 157 -3.34 -37.65 -14.54
N MET A 158 -4.41 -37.42 -13.77
CA MET A 158 -5.79 -37.49 -14.24
C MET A 158 -6.19 -36.32 -15.16
N GLY A 159 -5.32 -35.32 -15.33
CA GLY A 159 -5.57 -34.14 -16.17
C GLY A 159 -6.30 -33.01 -15.47
N VAL A 160 -6.42 -33.05 -14.13
CA VAL A 160 -7.02 -31.99 -13.31
C VAL A 160 -5.94 -30.98 -12.92
N GLN A 161 -6.17 -29.69 -13.24
CA GLN A 161 -5.25 -28.60 -12.90
C GLN A 161 -5.85 -27.75 -11.79
N HIS A 162 -5.18 -27.72 -10.64
CA HIS A 162 -5.49 -26.84 -9.52
C HIS A 162 -4.23 -26.53 -8.73
N LEU A 163 -4.27 -25.53 -7.85
CA LEU A 163 -3.18 -25.24 -6.92
C LEU A 163 -3.12 -26.31 -5.82
N ASP A 164 -1.91 -26.66 -5.37
CA ASP A 164 -1.72 -27.47 -4.17
C ASP A 164 -2.42 -26.84 -2.95
N GLN A 165 -3.27 -27.61 -2.26
CA GLN A 165 -4.03 -27.15 -1.10
C GLN A 165 -3.12 -26.65 0.04
N ARG A 166 -1.89 -27.17 0.15
CA ARG A 166 -0.91 -26.69 1.15
C ARG A 166 -0.42 -25.27 0.86
N LEU A 167 -0.58 -24.79 -0.37
CA LEU A 167 -0.28 -23.42 -0.77
C LEU A 167 -1.51 -22.49 -0.71
N SER A 168 -2.73 -23.02 -0.71
CA SER A 168 -3.96 -22.19 -0.78
C SER A 168 -4.17 -21.27 0.43
N GLY A 169 -3.51 -21.53 1.56
CA GLY A 169 -3.49 -20.64 2.73
C GLY A 169 -2.42 -19.54 2.70
N PHE A 170 -1.50 -19.61 1.73
CA PHE A 170 -0.37 -18.69 1.58
C PHE A 170 -0.50 -17.79 0.37
N VAL A 171 -0.99 -18.35 -0.75
CA VAL A 171 -1.06 -17.66 -2.03
C VAL A 171 -2.49 -17.59 -2.55
N GLU A 172 -2.80 -16.51 -3.26
CA GLU A 172 -4.09 -16.31 -3.92
C GLU A 172 -3.91 -16.03 -5.41
N LEU A 173 -4.82 -16.54 -6.24
CA LEU A 173 -4.81 -16.27 -7.68
C LEU A 173 -5.24 -14.82 -7.94
N VAL A 174 -4.40 -14.06 -8.63
CA VAL A 174 -4.68 -12.67 -8.99
C VAL A 174 -5.55 -12.63 -10.24
N GLN A 175 -6.69 -11.94 -10.13
CA GLN A 175 -7.57 -11.67 -11.26
C GLN A 175 -6.98 -10.59 -12.17
N ILE A 176 -7.28 -10.69 -13.46
CA ILE A 176 -6.87 -9.74 -14.50
C ILE A 176 -7.85 -8.55 -14.48
N PHE A 177 -7.31 -7.34 -14.43
CA PHE A 177 -8.08 -6.09 -14.47
C PHE A 177 -7.55 -5.20 -15.61
N ASP A 178 -8.44 -4.66 -16.44
CA ASP A 178 -8.08 -3.90 -17.65
C ASP A 178 -8.23 -2.37 -17.46
N ASP A 179 -7.91 -1.89 -16.26
CA ASP A 179 -8.06 -0.47 -15.87
C ASP A 179 -6.70 0.23 -15.69
N LEU A 180 -5.75 -0.06 -16.59
CA LEU A 180 -4.43 0.57 -16.59
C LEU A 180 -4.39 1.81 -17.49
N VAL A 181 -3.67 2.84 -17.02
CA VAL A 181 -3.38 4.04 -17.82
C VAL A 181 -2.17 3.82 -18.73
N ASP A 182 -2.02 4.66 -19.76
CA ASP A 182 -0.96 4.54 -20.78
C ASP A 182 0.46 4.45 -20.19
N SER A 183 0.78 5.24 -19.16
CA SER A 183 2.07 5.20 -18.47
C SER A 183 2.34 3.86 -17.78
N HIS A 184 1.29 3.21 -17.26
CA HIS A 184 1.40 1.87 -16.67
C HIS A 184 1.57 0.80 -17.75
N TRP A 185 0.89 0.92 -18.89
CA TRP A 185 1.10 0.03 -20.05
C TRP A 185 2.54 0.07 -20.57
N GLN A 186 3.17 1.24 -20.64
CA GLN A 186 4.58 1.35 -21.01
C GLN A 186 5.53 0.62 -20.04
N ILE A 187 5.15 0.48 -18.77
CA ILE A 187 5.90 -0.29 -17.78
C ILE A 187 5.69 -1.79 -18.01
N VAL A 188 4.43 -2.20 -18.23
CA VAL A 188 4.06 -3.58 -18.59
C VAL A 188 4.89 -4.07 -19.78
N ASP A 189 4.94 -3.31 -20.88
CA ASP A 189 5.70 -3.67 -22.08
C ASP A 189 7.20 -3.87 -21.80
N LYS A 190 7.79 -2.99 -20.98
CA LYS A 190 9.21 -3.10 -20.60
C LYS A 190 9.46 -4.34 -19.72
N MET A 191 8.53 -4.67 -18.84
CA MET A 191 8.61 -5.86 -17.97
C MET A 191 8.46 -7.16 -18.78
N ILE A 192 7.49 -7.20 -19.70
CA ILE A 192 7.31 -8.33 -20.64
C ILE A 192 8.58 -8.52 -21.46
N ALA A 193 9.16 -7.45 -22.01
CA ALA A 193 10.42 -7.52 -22.75
C ALA A 193 11.60 -8.02 -21.90
N ALA A 194 11.62 -7.72 -20.60
CA ALA A 194 12.67 -8.17 -19.70
C ALA A 194 12.62 -9.68 -19.43
N TRP A 195 11.42 -10.28 -19.41
CA TRP A 195 11.24 -11.72 -19.19
C TRP A 195 11.21 -12.54 -20.48
N SER A 196 10.72 -11.98 -21.59
CA SER A 196 10.58 -12.70 -22.87
C SER A 196 11.91 -13.21 -23.43
N VAL A 197 13.02 -12.49 -23.20
CA VAL A 197 14.36 -12.85 -23.70
C VAL A 197 14.90 -14.15 -23.06
N LYS A 198 14.42 -14.53 -21.88
CA LYS A 198 15.00 -15.63 -21.06
C LYS A 198 13.95 -16.58 -20.47
N ILE A 199 12.73 -16.60 -20.98
CA ILE A 199 11.63 -17.36 -20.35
C ILE A 199 11.91 -18.88 -20.24
N ASN A 200 12.77 -19.41 -21.12
CA ASN A 200 13.20 -20.82 -21.09
C ASN A 200 14.26 -21.13 -20.01
N ASP A 201 14.86 -20.12 -19.38
CA ASP A 201 15.79 -20.27 -18.25
C ASP A 201 15.25 -19.48 -17.04
N LEU A 202 14.31 -20.11 -16.32
CA LEU A 202 13.64 -19.54 -15.15
C LEU A 202 14.62 -19.12 -14.04
N ILE A 203 15.81 -19.72 -13.99
CA ILE A 203 16.85 -19.41 -13.00
C ILE A 203 17.53 -18.08 -13.36
N ALA A 204 17.66 -17.78 -14.66
CA ALA A 204 18.27 -16.55 -15.16
C ALA A 204 17.29 -15.37 -15.26
N LEU A 205 15.99 -15.58 -15.01
CA LEU A 205 15.01 -14.50 -15.02
C LEU A 205 15.30 -13.50 -13.89
N PRO A 206 15.40 -12.19 -14.18
CA PRO A 206 15.57 -11.19 -13.15
C PRO A 206 14.31 -11.09 -12.29
N VAL A 207 14.49 -10.76 -11.00
CA VAL A 207 13.37 -10.38 -10.13
C VAL A 207 12.88 -8.99 -10.53
N LEU A 208 11.59 -8.83 -10.80
CA LEU A 208 11.01 -7.53 -11.14
C LEU A 208 10.48 -6.88 -9.86
N GLN A 209 10.91 -5.66 -9.57
CA GLN A 209 10.46 -4.90 -8.40
C GLN A 209 9.55 -3.75 -8.84
N LEU A 210 8.30 -3.77 -8.41
CA LEU A 210 7.35 -2.67 -8.55
C LEU A 210 7.50 -1.76 -7.34
N CYS A 211 8.22 -0.65 -7.52
CA CYS A 211 8.61 0.29 -6.47
C CYS A 211 7.70 1.51 -6.45
N GLY A 212 7.55 2.20 -5.31
CA GLY A 212 6.82 3.46 -5.23
C GLY A 212 5.61 3.42 -4.29
N ASN A 213 5.06 4.60 -4.03
CA ASN A 213 3.99 4.78 -3.04
C ASN A 213 2.58 4.48 -3.59
N GLU A 214 2.45 4.19 -4.88
CA GLU A 214 1.18 3.82 -5.50
C GLU A 214 0.95 2.31 -5.40
N ILE A 215 0.22 1.88 -4.38
CA ILE A 215 0.00 0.46 -4.06
C ILE A 215 -1.04 -0.16 -5.00
N ALA A 216 -2.13 0.56 -5.30
CA ALA A 216 -3.28 0.00 -6.00
C ALA A 216 -2.97 -0.45 -7.43
N SER A 217 -2.05 0.23 -8.12
CA SER A 217 -1.67 -0.11 -9.50
C SER A 217 -0.67 -1.28 -9.61
N LYS A 218 0.07 -1.63 -8.54
CA LYS A 218 1.15 -2.64 -8.65
C LYS A 218 0.62 -4.03 -9.00
N ARG A 219 -0.48 -4.43 -8.36
CA ARG A 219 -1.08 -5.75 -8.55
C ARG A 219 -1.69 -5.92 -9.95
N PRO A 220 -2.49 -4.98 -10.49
CA PRO A 220 -2.94 -5.00 -11.89
C PRO A 220 -1.78 -5.01 -12.90
N ILE A 221 -0.73 -4.20 -12.70
CA ILE A 221 0.46 -4.20 -13.57
C ILE A 221 1.12 -5.58 -13.60
N ALA A 222 1.33 -6.18 -12.42
CA ALA A 222 1.90 -7.52 -12.33
C ALA A 222 1.02 -8.57 -13.04
N ALA A 223 -0.30 -8.46 -12.91
CA ALA A 223 -1.25 -9.35 -13.57
C ALA A 223 -1.14 -9.25 -15.11
N MET A 224 -1.12 -8.03 -15.66
CA MET A 224 -0.97 -7.83 -17.12
C MET A 224 0.37 -8.35 -17.66
N VAL A 225 1.46 -8.19 -16.91
CA VAL A 225 2.77 -8.72 -17.31
C VAL A 225 2.72 -10.25 -17.41
N CYS A 226 2.05 -10.91 -16.47
CA CYS A 226 1.93 -12.36 -16.46
C CYS A 226 0.98 -12.85 -17.56
N ASP A 227 -0.15 -12.19 -17.77
CA ASP A 227 -1.11 -12.50 -18.84
C ASP A 227 -0.45 -12.39 -20.23
N GLY A 228 0.30 -11.31 -20.49
CA GLY A 228 1.05 -11.13 -21.74
C GLY A 228 2.15 -12.18 -21.99
N LEU A 229 2.52 -12.96 -20.98
CA LEU A 229 3.47 -14.08 -21.06
C LEU A 229 2.80 -15.46 -20.91
N GLY A 230 1.47 -15.52 -20.77
CA GLY A 230 0.72 -16.75 -20.54
C GLY A 230 0.99 -17.41 -19.18
N LEU A 231 1.33 -16.61 -18.17
CA LEU A 231 1.60 -17.05 -16.79
C LEU A 231 0.39 -16.72 -15.89
N ASN A 232 0.04 -17.65 -14.99
CA ASN A 232 -0.89 -17.41 -13.90
C ASN A 232 -0.17 -16.72 -12.74
N LEU A 233 -0.65 -15.54 -12.34
CA LEU A 233 -0.06 -14.80 -11.22
C LEU A 233 -0.71 -15.20 -9.90
N TYR A 234 0.11 -15.62 -8.94
CA TYR A 234 -0.31 -15.80 -7.55
C TYR A 234 0.35 -14.76 -6.65
N ALA A 235 -0.41 -14.16 -5.75
CA ALA A 235 0.09 -13.19 -4.77
C ALA A 235 0.24 -13.82 -3.39
N ILE A 236 1.29 -13.44 -2.67
CA ILE A 236 1.49 -13.72 -1.25
C ILE A 236 1.75 -12.41 -0.51
N ALA A 237 0.97 -12.17 0.54
CA ALA A 237 1.23 -11.06 1.44
C ALA A 237 2.50 -11.31 2.26
N ALA A 238 3.34 -10.29 2.46
CA ALA A 238 4.60 -10.44 3.18
C ALA A 238 4.43 -11.03 4.60
N HIS A 239 3.33 -10.74 5.29
CA HIS A 239 3.05 -11.29 6.62
C HIS A 239 2.80 -12.80 6.62
N SER A 240 2.36 -13.36 5.49
CA SER A 240 2.09 -14.79 5.31
C SER A 240 3.34 -15.59 4.91
N VAL A 241 4.44 -14.93 4.57
CA VAL A 241 5.70 -15.61 4.22
C VAL A 241 6.27 -16.35 5.45
N PRO A 242 6.54 -17.66 5.35
CA PRO A 242 7.14 -18.42 6.46
C PRO A 242 8.52 -17.89 6.84
N THR A 243 8.78 -17.73 8.14
CA THR A 243 10.07 -17.23 8.66
C THR A 243 10.99 -18.33 9.14
N THR A 244 10.45 -19.49 9.51
CA THR A 244 11.24 -20.65 9.95
C THR A 244 11.92 -21.33 8.75
N PRO A 245 13.24 -21.64 8.81
CA PRO A 245 13.95 -22.21 7.67
C PRO A 245 13.36 -23.52 7.12
N SER A 246 12.78 -24.36 7.97
CA SER A 246 12.12 -25.61 7.55
C SER A 246 10.89 -25.31 6.69
N ASP A 247 10.00 -24.46 7.19
CA ASP A 247 8.75 -24.11 6.53
C ASP A 247 9.00 -23.31 5.25
N LEU A 248 9.99 -22.43 5.26
CA LEU A 248 10.41 -21.68 4.08
C LEU A 248 10.92 -22.61 2.96
N ASN A 249 11.71 -23.63 3.32
CA ASN A 249 12.18 -24.62 2.36
C ASN A 249 11.04 -25.51 1.84
N GLN A 250 10.08 -25.86 2.69
CA GLN A 250 8.89 -26.59 2.27
C GLN A 250 8.03 -25.77 1.31
N PHE A 251 7.75 -24.51 1.63
CA PHE A 251 7.04 -23.58 0.76
C PHE A 251 7.75 -23.43 -0.59
N LYS A 252 9.07 -23.19 -0.57
CA LYS A 252 9.88 -23.08 -1.78
C LYS A 252 9.74 -24.30 -2.69
N LEU A 253 9.85 -25.50 -2.12
CA LEU A 253 9.77 -26.76 -2.85
C LEU A 253 8.40 -26.97 -3.49
N LEU A 254 7.33 -26.74 -2.72
CA LEU A 254 5.95 -26.85 -3.22
C LEU A 254 5.67 -25.82 -4.32
N TRP A 255 6.14 -24.58 -4.14
CA TRP A 255 5.99 -23.55 -5.14
C TRP A 255 6.76 -23.84 -6.44
N GLU A 256 8.04 -24.23 -6.35
CA GLU A 256 8.83 -24.61 -7.53
C GLU A 256 8.20 -25.80 -8.26
N ARG A 257 7.56 -26.72 -7.54
CA ARG A 257 6.79 -27.81 -8.12
C ARG A 257 5.57 -27.32 -8.89
N GLU A 258 4.78 -26.41 -8.33
CA GLU A 258 3.62 -25.84 -9.04
C GLU A 258 4.03 -25.06 -10.30
N VAL A 259 5.14 -24.32 -10.24
CA VAL A 259 5.72 -23.63 -11.42
C VAL A 259 6.24 -24.61 -12.46
N ALA A 260 6.69 -25.79 -12.03
CA ALA A 260 7.13 -26.83 -12.96
C ALA A 260 5.94 -27.54 -13.63
N LEU A 261 4.84 -27.74 -12.89
CA LEU A 261 3.62 -28.40 -13.39
C LEU A 261 2.75 -27.47 -14.26
N GLY A 262 2.81 -26.15 -14.02
CA GLY A 262 2.05 -25.16 -14.78
C GLY A 262 2.74 -23.80 -14.88
N SER A 263 2.32 -22.99 -15.83
CA SER A 263 2.86 -21.65 -16.09
C SER A 263 2.46 -20.67 -14.98
N SER A 264 3.26 -20.54 -13.92
CA SER A 264 2.92 -19.71 -12.75
C SER A 264 4.03 -18.72 -12.37
N ALA A 265 3.64 -17.56 -11.83
CA ALA A 265 4.51 -16.52 -11.30
C ALA A 265 4.09 -16.11 -9.88
N LEU A 266 5.05 -15.68 -9.06
CA LEU A 266 4.80 -15.25 -7.68
C LEU A 266 4.95 -13.74 -7.54
N LEU A 267 3.92 -13.07 -7.02
CA LEU A 267 3.99 -11.69 -6.54
C LEU A 267 4.11 -11.69 -5.01
N ILE A 268 5.14 -11.05 -4.48
CA ILE A 268 5.31 -10.85 -3.03
C ILE A 268 4.93 -9.40 -2.69
N GLU A 269 3.85 -9.22 -1.94
CA GLU A 269 3.34 -7.89 -1.54
C GLU A 269 3.97 -7.44 -0.22
N CYS A 270 4.93 -6.51 -0.30
CA CYS A 270 5.71 -6.01 0.84
C CYS A 270 5.31 -4.60 1.29
N ASP A 271 4.29 -3.99 0.69
CA ASP A 271 3.89 -2.61 1.00
C ASP A 271 3.40 -2.43 2.44
N ASP A 272 2.84 -3.49 3.05
CA ASP A 272 2.40 -3.50 4.45
C ASP A 272 3.47 -4.02 5.44
N LEU A 273 4.70 -4.27 4.98
CA LEU A 273 5.76 -4.78 5.85
C LEU A 273 6.24 -3.69 6.81
N GLU A 274 6.06 -3.92 8.11
CA GLU A 274 6.62 -3.05 9.15
C GLU A 274 8.16 -3.09 9.10
N ALA A 275 8.79 -1.91 9.16
CA ALA A 275 10.25 -1.78 9.09
C ALA A 275 11.03 -2.51 10.21
N ALA A 276 10.34 -3.03 11.24
CA ALA A 276 10.94 -3.74 12.37
C ALA A 276 11.04 -5.26 12.16
N ASP A 277 10.35 -5.86 11.17
CA ASP A 277 10.31 -7.31 10.98
C ASP A 277 11.50 -7.85 10.17
N THR A 278 12.66 -7.87 10.81
CA THR A 278 13.92 -8.35 10.21
C THR A 278 13.89 -9.83 9.81
N ALA A 279 13.10 -10.67 10.48
CA ALA A 279 13.01 -12.09 10.19
C ALA A 279 12.27 -12.34 8.87
N ARG A 280 11.12 -11.67 8.66
CA ARG A 280 10.41 -11.72 7.37
C ARG A 280 11.22 -11.08 6.24
N ASP A 281 11.87 -9.96 6.51
CA ASP A 281 12.73 -9.30 5.53
C ASP A 281 13.84 -10.23 5.00
N ALA A 282 14.45 -11.01 5.90
CA ALA A 282 15.42 -12.04 5.54
C ALA A 282 14.80 -13.21 4.76
N ALA A 283 13.61 -13.68 5.15
CA ALA A 283 12.91 -14.77 4.46
C ALA A 283 12.51 -14.38 3.02
N ILE A 284 11.97 -13.17 2.82
CA ILE A 284 11.61 -12.63 1.50
C ILE A 284 12.87 -12.51 0.63
N SER A 285 13.94 -11.95 1.19
CA SER A 285 15.22 -11.83 0.47
C SER A 285 15.76 -13.20 0.05
N HIS A 286 15.63 -14.22 0.91
CA HIS A 286 16.00 -15.59 0.60
C HIS A 286 15.14 -16.19 -0.52
N LEU A 287 13.82 -15.98 -0.52
CA LEU A 287 12.96 -16.41 -1.64
C LEU A 287 13.38 -15.73 -2.95
N CYS A 288 13.60 -14.43 -2.94
CA CYS A 288 13.97 -13.69 -4.14
C CYS A 288 15.30 -14.18 -4.74
N GLU A 289 16.28 -14.53 -3.90
CA GLU A 289 17.58 -15.03 -4.35
C GLU A 289 17.55 -16.46 -4.86
N TRP A 290 16.75 -17.34 -4.24
CA TRP A 290 16.91 -18.77 -4.41
C TRP A 290 15.72 -19.49 -5.06
N LEU A 291 14.58 -18.82 -5.25
CA LEU A 291 13.39 -19.40 -5.88
C LEU A 291 13.59 -19.49 -7.40
N ARG A 292 13.41 -20.69 -7.96
CA ARG A 292 13.56 -20.98 -9.38
C ARG A 292 12.25 -20.73 -10.16
N SER A 293 11.69 -19.53 -10.01
CA SER A 293 10.45 -19.13 -10.69
C SER A 293 10.49 -17.67 -11.11
N PRO A 294 9.58 -17.22 -12.00
CA PRO A 294 9.30 -15.80 -12.18
C PRO A 294 8.82 -15.20 -10.85
N VAL A 295 9.45 -14.11 -10.42
CA VAL A 295 9.13 -13.43 -9.15
C VAL A 295 9.00 -11.94 -9.38
N LEU A 296 7.87 -11.39 -8.93
CA LEU A 296 7.62 -9.97 -8.79
C LEU A 296 7.58 -9.59 -7.31
N ILE A 297 8.04 -8.38 -6.98
CA ILE A 297 7.94 -7.83 -5.63
C ILE A 297 7.24 -6.48 -5.71
N ALA A 298 6.16 -6.28 -4.96
CA ALA A 298 5.58 -4.97 -4.72
C ALA A 298 6.14 -4.40 -3.43
N THR A 299 6.79 -3.23 -3.48
CA THR A 299 7.46 -2.62 -2.33
C THR A 299 7.44 -1.09 -2.45
N ALA A 300 7.44 -0.36 -1.35
CA ALA A 300 7.54 1.11 -1.38
C ALA A 300 8.96 1.53 -1.81
N ASP A 301 9.97 0.96 -1.13
CA ASP A 301 11.39 1.24 -1.36
C ASP A 301 12.07 0.13 -2.17
N ARG A 302 13.09 0.52 -2.96
CA ARG A 302 13.90 -0.41 -3.75
C ARG A 302 14.69 -1.36 -2.84
N ARG A 303 14.57 -2.67 -3.08
CA ARG A 303 15.29 -3.71 -2.34
C ARG A 303 16.58 -4.09 -3.07
N ARG A 304 17.66 -4.29 -2.32
CA ARG A 304 18.96 -4.69 -2.88
C ARG A 304 19.01 -6.20 -3.03
N ALA A 305 19.10 -6.69 -4.27
CA ALA A 305 19.40 -8.09 -4.53
C ALA A 305 20.92 -8.34 -4.45
N ARG A 306 21.34 -9.50 -3.92
CA ARG A 306 22.77 -9.86 -3.81
C ARG A 306 23.26 -10.77 -4.92
N LEU A 307 22.48 -11.80 -5.25
CA LEU A 307 22.90 -12.89 -6.14
C LEU A 307 22.11 -12.92 -7.46
N ARG A 308 20.79 -12.83 -7.38
CA ARG A 308 19.90 -12.83 -8.55
C ARG A 308 19.76 -11.43 -9.12
N PRO A 309 19.88 -11.21 -10.45
CA PRO A 309 19.63 -9.90 -11.05
C PRO A 309 18.24 -9.39 -10.70
N SER A 310 18.11 -8.09 -10.44
CA SER A 310 16.82 -7.46 -10.17
C SER A 310 16.65 -6.19 -10.98
N LEU A 311 15.46 -5.99 -11.56
CA LEU A 311 15.08 -4.80 -12.29
C LEU A 311 13.99 -4.07 -11.50
N ALA A 312 14.23 -2.81 -11.17
CA ALA A 312 13.26 -1.99 -10.46
C ALA A 312 12.54 -1.05 -11.42
N PHE A 313 11.21 -1.01 -11.31
CA PHE A 313 10.32 -0.13 -12.05
C PHE A 313 9.59 0.75 -11.04
N ASP A 314 9.70 2.06 -11.21
CA ASP A 314 9.00 3.01 -10.34
C ASP A 314 7.56 3.15 -10.86
N ILE A 315 6.60 2.73 -10.04
CA ILE A 315 5.17 2.86 -10.27
C ILE A 315 4.73 4.17 -9.65
N GLU A 316 4.49 5.14 -10.52
CA GLU A 316 3.95 6.44 -10.16
C GLU A 316 2.43 6.46 -10.30
N ARG A 317 1.81 7.44 -9.64
CA ARG A 317 0.38 7.73 -9.85
C ARG A 317 0.13 8.19 -11.28
N PRO A 318 -1.09 8.01 -11.80
CA PRO A 318 -1.44 8.51 -13.13
C PRO A 318 -1.10 10.00 -13.26
N THR A 319 -0.55 10.36 -14.41
CA THR A 319 -0.22 11.75 -14.72
C THR A 319 -1.48 12.63 -14.72
N THR A 320 -1.32 13.95 -14.66
CA THR A 320 -2.49 14.85 -14.67
C THR A 320 -3.36 14.67 -15.91
N THR A 321 -2.76 14.33 -17.06
CA THR A 321 -3.49 14.08 -18.30
C THR A 321 -4.29 12.78 -18.22
N GLU A 322 -3.69 11.72 -17.70
CA GLU A 322 -4.36 10.43 -17.51
C GLU A 322 -5.45 10.51 -16.45
N GLN A 323 -5.20 11.19 -15.33
CA GLN A 323 -6.23 11.44 -14.32
C GLN A 323 -7.44 12.16 -14.93
N TYR A 324 -7.21 13.17 -15.79
CA TYR A 324 -8.30 13.86 -16.47
C TYR A 324 -9.15 12.89 -17.31
N GLN A 325 -8.51 11.99 -18.07
CA GLN A 325 -9.22 10.97 -18.88
C GLN A 325 -10.01 9.99 -18.01
N VAL A 326 -9.41 9.52 -16.90
CA VAL A 326 -10.08 8.63 -15.94
C VAL A 326 -11.28 9.33 -15.30
N TRP A 327 -11.13 10.60 -14.90
CA TRP A 327 -12.25 11.41 -14.39
C TRP A 327 -13.34 11.60 -15.43
N GLU A 328 -12.99 11.86 -16.70
CA GLU A 328 -13.95 12.03 -17.78
C GLU A 328 -14.74 10.73 -18.04
N ALA A 329 -14.06 9.59 -18.06
CA ALA A 329 -14.68 8.28 -18.19
C ALA A 329 -15.59 7.95 -16.99
N ALA A 330 -15.09 8.16 -15.77
CA ALA A 330 -15.80 7.85 -14.53
C ALA A 330 -16.99 8.80 -14.27
N LEU A 331 -16.98 10.03 -14.78
CA LEU A 331 -18.08 11.00 -14.65
C LEU A 331 -19.07 10.95 -15.82
N GLY A 332 -18.67 10.49 -16.99
CA GLY A 332 -19.53 10.36 -18.16
C GLY A 332 -20.28 11.66 -18.49
N THR A 333 -21.62 11.62 -18.51
CA THR A 333 -22.45 12.80 -18.83
C THR A 333 -22.40 13.90 -17.76
N ALA A 334 -21.98 13.60 -16.52
CA ALA A 334 -21.88 14.57 -15.43
C ALA A 334 -20.71 15.55 -15.61
N VAL A 335 -19.77 15.28 -16.52
CA VAL A 335 -18.65 16.20 -16.84
C VAL A 335 -19.17 17.54 -17.37
N GLN A 336 -20.25 17.52 -18.16
CA GLN A 336 -20.82 18.74 -18.76
C GLN A 336 -21.39 19.70 -17.70
N SER A 337 -21.88 19.17 -16.57
CA SER A 337 -22.33 19.99 -15.44
C SER A 337 -21.20 20.59 -14.60
N LEU A 338 -19.97 20.07 -14.70
CA LEU A 338 -18.85 20.44 -13.84
C LEU A 338 -17.97 21.58 -14.42
N ASN A 339 -18.23 22.07 -15.64
CA ASN A 339 -17.69 23.31 -16.25
C ASN A 339 -16.26 23.75 -15.81
N GLY A 340 -15.26 22.87 -15.96
CA GLY A 340 -13.85 23.15 -15.63
C GLY A 340 -13.41 22.87 -14.18
N GLN A 341 -14.29 22.30 -13.35
CA GLN A 341 -13.95 21.89 -11.97
C GLN A 341 -13.17 20.56 -11.92
N VAL A 342 -13.21 19.75 -12.99
CA VAL A 342 -12.36 18.55 -13.12
C VAL A 342 -10.88 18.95 -13.10
N ASP A 343 -10.50 20.05 -13.75
CA ASP A 343 -9.13 20.59 -13.66
C ASP A 343 -8.74 20.93 -12.22
N ALA A 344 -9.68 21.47 -11.44
CA ALA A 344 -9.44 21.79 -10.04
C ALA A 344 -9.29 20.52 -9.19
N LEU A 345 -10.04 19.46 -9.48
CA LEU A 345 -9.91 18.16 -8.82
C LEU A 345 -8.54 17.53 -9.12
N VAL A 346 -8.18 17.38 -10.40
CA VAL A 346 -6.88 16.81 -10.85
C VAL A 346 -5.69 17.62 -10.32
N SER A 347 -5.86 18.93 -10.16
CA SER A 347 -4.77 19.76 -9.64
C SER A 347 -4.57 19.60 -8.13
N ASN A 348 -5.66 19.47 -7.36
CA ASN A 348 -5.62 19.46 -5.90
C ASN A 348 -5.59 18.07 -5.28
N PHE A 349 -6.02 17.04 -6.01
CA PHE A 349 -6.01 15.65 -5.59
C PHE A 349 -5.19 14.82 -6.58
N ASN A 350 -4.24 14.05 -6.04
CA ASN A 350 -3.40 13.14 -6.81
C ASN A 350 -3.80 11.70 -6.45
N LEU A 351 -4.91 11.25 -7.02
CA LEU A 351 -5.59 9.99 -6.69
C LEU A 351 -5.24 8.89 -7.70
N SER A 352 -5.38 7.64 -7.26
CA SER A 352 -5.29 6.47 -8.12
C SER A 352 -6.63 6.17 -8.80
N VAL A 353 -6.62 5.35 -9.86
CA VAL A 353 -7.82 5.01 -10.64
C VAL A 353 -8.94 4.45 -9.75
N PRO A 354 -8.71 3.46 -8.86
CA PRO A 354 -9.79 2.92 -8.04
C PRO A 354 -10.38 3.95 -7.05
N VAL A 355 -9.56 4.88 -6.58
CA VAL A 355 -10.01 5.93 -5.65
C VAL A 355 -10.87 6.97 -6.39
N ILE A 356 -10.54 7.31 -7.65
CA ILE A 356 -11.35 8.19 -8.49
C ILE A 356 -12.72 7.56 -8.76
N GLU A 357 -12.76 6.28 -9.11
CA GLU A 357 -14.00 5.55 -9.38
C GLU A 357 -14.87 5.40 -8.13
N ALA A 358 -14.26 5.09 -6.99
CA ALA A 358 -14.95 5.02 -5.71
C ALA A 358 -15.54 6.40 -5.31
N ALA A 359 -14.77 7.48 -5.49
CA ALA A 359 -15.23 8.83 -5.21
C ALA A 359 -16.39 9.25 -6.13
N CYS A 360 -16.31 8.95 -7.43
CA CYS A 360 -17.39 9.17 -8.39
C CYS A 360 -18.67 8.42 -7.99
N SER A 361 -18.53 7.13 -7.68
CA SER A 361 -19.65 6.25 -7.33
C SER A 361 -20.34 6.71 -6.04
N GLN A 362 -19.55 7.07 -5.01
CA GLN A 362 -20.07 7.58 -3.75
C GLN A 362 -20.77 8.94 -3.92
N ALA A 363 -20.19 9.87 -4.70
CA ALA A 363 -20.80 11.16 -4.96
C ALA A 363 -22.13 11.03 -5.73
N ARG A 364 -22.20 10.14 -6.73
CA ARG A 364 -23.46 9.85 -7.46
C ARG A 364 -24.53 9.27 -6.54
N MET A 365 -24.17 8.29 -5.71
CA MET A 365 -25.10 7.69 -4.75
C MET A 365 -25.67 8.72 -3.78
N GLN A 366 -24.83 9.63 -3.27
CA GLN A 366 -25.28 10.71 -2.37
C GLN A 366 -26.13 11.77 -3.10
N TRP A 367 -25.84 12.04 -4.37
CA TRP A 367 -26.63 12.94 -5.20
C TRP A 367 -28.05 12.42 -5.41
N GLU A 368 -28.18 11.15 -5.82
CA GLU A 368 -29.47 10.49 -6.05
C GLU A 368 -30.30 10.38 -4.76
N GLN A 369 -29.66 10.18 -3.61
CA GLN A 369 -30.32 10.18 -2.31
C GLN A 369 -30.66 11.60 -1.80
N GLY A 370 -29.90 12.61 -2.22
CA GLY A 370 -30.05 14.01 -1.79
C GLY A 370 -31.23 14.74 -2.45
N GLU A 371 -31.71 14.28 -3.61
CA GLU A 371 -32.88 14.87 -4.32
C GLU A 371 -34.19 14.82 -3.51
N THR A 372 -34.25 14.10 -2.39
CA THR A 372 -35.40 14.11 -1.47
C THR A 372 -35.35 15.19 -0.38
N SER A 373 -34.24 15.90 -0.21
CA SER A 373 -34.08 16.95 0.82
C SER A 373 -33.92 18.33 0.19
N ALA A 374 -34.68 19.32 0.69
CA ALA A 374 -34.88 20.65 0.10
C ALA A 374 -33.65 21.59 -0.01
N ASN A 375 -32.42 21.09 0.17
CA ASN A 375 -31.18 21.82 -0.08
C ASN A 375 -30.50 21.26 -1.33
N THR A 376 -30.55 22.02 -2.43
CA THR A 376 -29.79 21.75 -3.65
C THR A 376 -28.30 21.93 -3.36
N ILE A 377 -27.64 20.90 -2.81
CA ILE A 377 -26.18 20.85 -2.74
C ILE A 377 -25.68 20.87 -4.19
N ASP A 378 -24.58 21.56 -4.47
CA ASP A 378 -23.94 21.52 -5.80
C ASP A 378 -23.12 20.22 -5.92
N PHE A 379 -23.28 19.49 -7.03
CA PHE A 379 -22.59 18.22 -7.27
C PHE A 379 -21.06 18.42 -7.23
N SER A 380 -20.59 19.60 -7.64
CA SER A 380 -19.19 19.99 -7.57
C SER A 380 -18.62 19.99 -6.15
N HIS A 381 -19.41 20.42 -5.19
CA HIS A 381 -19.03 20.47 -3.80
C HIS A 381 -19.08 19.08 -3.17
N LEU A 382 -20.08 18.29 -3.55
CA LEU A 382 -20.22 16.91 -3.10
C LEU A 382 -19.03 16.04 -3.53
N ILE A 383 -18.64 16.13 -4.80
CA ILE A 383 -17.50 15.35 -5.32
C ILE A 383 -16.18 15.81 -4.72
N TRP A 384 -16.01 17.12 -4.51
CA TRP A 384 -14.84 17.67 -3.83
C TRP A 384 -14.74 17.17 -2.38
N ASP A 385 -15.85 17.22 -1.64
CA ASP A 385 -15.89 16.77 -0.24
C ASP A 385 -15.67 15.25 -0.13
N THR A 386 -16.14 14.47 -1.12
CA THR A 386 -15.88 13.03 -1.24
C THR A 386 -14.41 12.75 -1.53
N CYS A 387 -13.80 13.46 -2.50
CA CYS A 387 -12.37 13.36 -2.79
C CYS A 387 -11.53 13.72 -1.57
N ARG A 388 -11.88 14.80 -0.87
CA ARG A 388 -11.22 15.19 0.38
C ARG A 388 -11.32 14.10 1.43
N ALA A 389 -12.50 13.48 1.61
CA ALA A 389 -12.66 12.40 2.56
C ALA A 389 -11.82 11.16 2.23
N GLN A 390 -11.70 10.79 0.95
CA GLN A 390 -10.88 9.67 0.48
C GLN A 390 -9.38 9.95 0.52
N ALA A 391 -8.98 11.21 0.27
CA ALA A 391 -7.59 11.66 0.28
C ALA A 391 -7.04 11.93 1.69
N ARG A 392 -7.87 11.79 2.74
CA ARG A 392 -7.48 12.06 4.12
C ARG A 392 -6.27 11.21 4.53
N PRO A 393 -5.14 11.84 4.87
CA PRO A 393 -3.97 11.12 5.33
C PRO A 393 -4.27 10.39 6.64
N LYS A 394 -3.81 9.14 6.74
CA LYS A 394 -3.69 8.41 8.01
C LYS A 394 -2.44 8.91 8.74
N LEU A 395 -2.55 10.06 9.40
CA LEU A 395 -1.44 10.75 10.09
C LEU A 395 -1.65 10.89 11.60
N ASP A 396 -2.51 10.06 12.19
CA ASP A 396 -3.00 10.24 13.57
C ASP A 396 -1.87 10.30 14.63
N ASP A 397 -0.70 9.70 14.37
CA ASP A 397 0.46 9.73 15.27
C ASP A 397 1.44 10.90 15.01
N LEU A 398 1.39 11.54 13.84
CA LEU A 398 2.39 12.53 13.39
C LEU A 398 1.82 13.94 13.20
N ALA A 399 0.51 14.08 13.07
CA ALA A 399 -0.14 15.36 12.83
C ALA A 399 -1.53 15.43 13.47
N GLN A 400 -1.89 16.61 13.97
CA GLN A 400 -3.20 16.89 14.53
C GLN A 400 -4.08 17.56 13.48
N ARG A 401 -5.23 16.97 13.16
CA ARG A 401 -6.24 17.64 12.32
C ARG A 401 -6.91 18.78 13.10
N ILE A 402 -7.00 19.96 12.48
CA ILE A 402 -7.71 21.11 13.02
C ILE A 402 -9.06 21.25 12.33
N ASP A 403 -10.14 21.29 13.12
CA ASP A 403 -11.46 21.64 12.62
C ASP A 403 -11.54 23.14 12.34
N CYS A 404 -11.59 23.49 11.06
CA CYS A 404 -11.47 24.88 10.60
C CYS A 404 -12.80 25.62 10.71
N ILE A 405 -13.02 26.28 11.85
CA ILE A 405 -14.25 27.04 12.11
C ILE A 405 -14.10 28.50 11.68
N ALA A 406 -12.91 29.09 11.82
CA ALA A 406 -12.67 30.51 11.54
C ALA A 406 -12.81 30.86 10.04
N GLY A 407 -13.43 32.00 9.74
CA GLY A 407 -13.49 32.60 8.41
C GLY A 407 -12.83 33.99 8.35
N TRP A 408 -12.84 34.61 7.17
CA TRP A 408 -12.23 35.94 6.96
C TRP A 408 -12.74 37.03 7.91
N ASN A 409 -13.99 36.91 8.36
CA ASN A 409 -14.60 37.86 9.30
C ASN A 409 -14.12 37.67 10.75
N ASP A 410 -13.52 36.53 11.08
CA ASP A 410 -13.00 36.27 12.43
C ASP A 410 -11.54 36.74 12.58
N LEU A 411 -10.84 36.91 11.46
CA LEU A 411 -9.44 37.33 11.42
C LEU A 411 -9.33 38.87 11.32
N VAL A 412 -8.73 39.48 12.34
CA VAL A 412 -8.43 40.92 12.37
C VAL A 412 -6.94 41.13 12.15
N LEU A 413 -6.58 41.68 10.99
CA LEU A 413 -5.21 42.02 10.59
C LEU A 413 -5.20 43.32 9.79
N PRO A 414 -4.05 44.00 9.65
CA PRO A 414 -3.96 45.13 8.75
C PRO A 414 -4.16 44.71 7.28
N GLU A 415 -4.71 45.60 6.46
CA GLU A 415 -5.18 45.26 5.11
C GLU A 415 -4.07 44.73 4.20
N ALA A 416 -2.83 45.22 4.36
CA ALA A 416 -1.69 44.73 3.60
C ALA A 416 -1.43 43.23 3.84
N GLN A 417 -1.51 42.77 5.09
CA GLN A 417 -1.34 41.38 5.47
C GLN A 417 -2.51 40.51 5.00
N LEU A 418 -3.74 41.02 5.09
CA LEU A 418 -4.92 40.36 4.54
C LEU A 418 -4.81 40.16 3.04
N GLN A 419 -4.28 41.15 2.32
CA GLN A 419 -4.06 41.04 0.88
C GLN A 419 -3.08 39.92 0.54
N VAL A 420 -1.96 39.81 1.26
CA VAL A 420 -1.00 38.71 1.04
C VAL A 420 -1.66 37.34 1.30
N LEU A 421 -2.51 37.21 2.33
CA LEU A 421 -3.26 35.97 2.57
C LEU A 421 -4.25 35.66 1.43
N ARG A 422 -4.93 36.67 0.89
CA ARG A 422 -5.79 36.51 -0.28
C ARG A 422 -4.99 36.10 -1.52
N ASP A 423 -3.79 36.63 -1.69
CA ASP A 423 -2.88 36.25 -2.78
C ASP A 423 -2.43 34.79 -2.65
N VAL A 424 -2.13 34.33 -1.42
CA VAL A 424 -1.86 32.90 -1.14
C VAL A 424 -3.04 32.04 -1.58
N ALA A 425 -4.26 32.37 -1.16
CA ALA A 425 -5.47 31.63 -1.54
C ALA A 425 -5.68 31.64 -3.07
N ALA A 426 -5.47 32.79 -3.72
CA ALA A 426 -5.60 32.92 -5.17
C ALA A 426 -4.57 32.05 -5.92
N HIS A 427 -3.32 32.00 -5.45
CA HIS A 427 -2.29 31.15 -6.04
C HIS A 427 -2.64 29.66 -5.95
N VAL A 428 -3.18 29.21 -4.82
CA VAL A 428 -3.64 27.81 -4.68
C VAL A 428 -4.80 27.53 -5.63
N LYS A 429 -5.80 28.42 -5.73
CA LYS A 429 -6.94 28.25 -6.65
C LYS A 429 -6.54 28.25 -8.12
N GLN A 430 -5.60 29.11 -8.52
CA GLN A 430 -5.24 29.31 -9.93
C GLN A 430 -4.08 28.44 -10.44
N ARG A 431 -3.53 27.58 -9.58
CA ARG A 431 -2.40 26.70 -9.92
C ARG A 431 -2.63 25.84 -11.17
N ALA A 432 -3.85 25.31 -11.36
CA ALA A 432 -4.19 24.43 -12.48
C ALA A 432 -4.08 25.17 -13.81
N ASN A 433 -4.57 26.40 -13.83
CA ASN A 433 -4.51 27.28 -14.99
C ASN A 433 -3.07 27.71 -15.28
N VAL A 434 -2.34 28.20 -14.26
CA VAL A 434 -1.00 28.76 -14.47
C VAL A 434 0.04 27.68 -14.78
N TYR A 435 0.09 26.60 -13.99
CA TYR A 435 1.09 25.56 -14.20
C TYR A 435 0.73 24.60 -15.34
N GLY A 436 -0.55 24.22 -15.43
CA GLY A 436 -1.05 23.32 -16.47
C GLY A 436 -1.30 24.08 -17.77
N ARG A 437 -2.42 24.80 -17.86
CA ARG A 437 -2.89 25.41 -19.12
C ARG A 437 -1.93 26.44 -19.72
N TRP A 438 -1.29 27.27 -18.89
CA TRP A 438 -0.32 28.28 -19.35
C TRP A 438 1.12 27.73 -19.43
N GLY A 439 1.33 26.48 -19.03
CA GLY A 439 2.60 25.77 -19.22
C GLY A 439 3.76 26.25 -18.34
N PHE A 440 3.52 27.04 -17.30
CA PHE A 440 4.60 27.45 -16.38
C PHE A 440 5.18 26.26 -15.61
N GLY A 441 4.42 25.18 -15.44
CA GLY A 441 4.90 23.95 -14.79
C GLY A 441 5.96 23.22 -15.60
N GLY A 442 5.88 23.24 -16.93
CA GLY A 442 6.84 22.54 -17.81
C GLY A 442 8.21 23.19 -17.90
N LYS A 443 8.35 24.46 -17.50
CA LYS A 443 9.63 25.19 -17.54
C LYS A 443 10.52 24.95 -16.31
N SER A 444 9.95 24.48 -15.20
CA SER A 444 10.69 24.11 -13.98
C SER A 444 9.88 23.11 -13.15
N ASN A 445 10.42 21.91 -12.97
CA ASN A 445 9.87 20.92 -12.03
C ASN A 445 10.15 21.27 -10.54
N ARG A 446 10.90 22.34 -10.27
CA ARG A 446 11.23 22.82 -8.92
C ARG A 446 10.36 24.03 -8.56
N GLY A 447 9.82 24.06 -7.34
CA GLY A 447 9.09 25.20 -6.77
C GLY A 447 7.62 25.31 -7.18
N LEU A 448 7.00 24.19 -7.57
CA LEU A 448 5.56 24.15 -7.86
C LEU A 448 4.72 24.18 -6.58
N GLY A 449 5.32 23.79 -5.45
CA GLY A 449 4.71 23.92 -4.13
C GLY A 449 4.51 25.36 -3.71
N ILE A 450 3.43 25.60 -2.97
CA ILE A 450 3.14 26.92 -2.40
C ILE A 450 3.54 26.86 -0.93
N SER A 451 4.65 27.51 -0.60
CA SER A 451 5.18 27.61 0.76
C SER A 451 4.97 29.02 1.31
N ALA A 452 4.40 29.13 2.51
CA ALA A 452 4.22 30.40 3.20
C ALA A 452 4.87 30.38 4.59
N LEU A 453 5.38 31.53 5.03
CA LEU A 453 5.85 31.74 6.40
C LEU A 453 4.98 32.76 7.11
N PHE A 454 4.43 32.36 8.24
CA PHE A 454 3.62 33.18 9.13
C PHE A 454 4.46 33.54 10.36
N ALA A 455 4.84 34.80 10.47
CA ALA A 455 5.77 35.27 11.49
C ALA A 455 5.16 36.36 12.37
N GLY A 456 5.16 36.16 13.69
CA GLY A 456 4.64 37.14 14.64
C GLY A 456 4.58 36.58 16.06
N GLY A 457 4.33 37.42 17.06
CA GLY A 457 4.29 37.00 18.46
C GLY A 457 3.26 35.89 18.75
N SER A 458 3.36 35.27 19.92
CA SER A 458 2.34 34.30 20.36
C SER A 458 0.96 34.98 20.43
N GLY A 459 -0.09 34.25 20.03
CA GLY A 459 -1.47 34.76 20.10
C GLY A 459 -1.86 35.84 19.09
N THR A 460 -1.08 36.11 18.04
CA THR A 460 -1.41 37.11 17.00
C THR A 460 -2.25 36.57 15.83
N GLY A 461 -2.77 35.33 15.92
CA GLY A 461 -3.70 34.77 14.93
C GLY A 461 -3.05 33.98 13.78
N LYS A 462 -1.79 33.53 13.93
CA LYS A 462 -1.09 32.72 12.91
C LYS A 462 -1.84 31.43 12.54
N THR A 463 -2.20 30.62 13.54
CA THR A 463 -2.97 29.37 13.35
C THR A 463 -4.38 29.65 12.82
N MET A 464 -5.03 30.69 13.34
CA MET A 464 -6.35 31.12 12.86
C MET A 464 -6.31 31.53 11.38
N ALA A 465 -5.26 32.21 10.92
CA ALA A 465 -5.14 32.53 9.49
C ALA A 465 -4.97 31.28 8.61
N ALA A 466 -4.29 30.24 9.11
CA ALA A 466 -4.23 28.96 8.41
C ALA A 466 -5.61 28.27 8.35
N GLU A 467 -6.41 28.33 9.42
CA GLU A 467 -7.81 27.86 9.42
C GLU A 467 -8.67 28.61 8.40
N VAL A 468 -8.53 29.94 8.32
CA VAL A 468 -9.24 30.77 7.34
C VAL A 468 -8.89 30.35 5.91
N LEU A 469 -7.60 30.12 5.61
CA LEU A 469 -7.17 29.62 4.30
C LEU A 469 -7.74 28.22 4.00
N ALA A 470 -7.72 27.31 4.98
CA ALA A 470 -8.27 25.97 4.85
C ALA A 470 -9.77 25.99 4.52
N ARG A 471 -10.53 26.81 5.26
CA ARG A 471 -11.96 27.00 5.04
C ARG A 471 -12.26 27.61 3.66
N GLU A 472 -11.52 28.65 3.27
CA GLU A 472 -11.66 29.31 1.96
C GLU A 472 -11.35 28.36 0.78
N LEU A 473 -10.38 27.47 0.96
CA LEU A 473 -9.95 26.51 -0.06
C LEU A 473 -10.69 25.17 0.01
N ARG A 474 -11.54 24.96 1.03
CA ARG A 474 -12.20 23.68 1.36
C ARG A 474 -11.23 22.50 1.48
N LEU A 475 -10.06 22.74 2.07
CA LEU A 475 -9.03 21.73 2.31
C LEU A 475 -8.97 21.38 3.81
N ASP A 476 -8.55 20.17 4.14
CA ASP A 476 -8.31 19.78 5.54
C ASP A 476 -7.00 20.43 6.05
N LEU A 477 -6.96 20.86 7.31
CA LEU A 477 -5.77 21.46 7.93
C LEU A 477 -5.14 20.49 8.92
N TYR A 478 -3.85 20.20 8.75
CA TYR A 478 -3.08 19.37 9.66
C TYR A 478 -1.95 20.18 10.28
N ARG A 479 -1.91 20.21 11.61
CA ARG A 479 -0.84 20.81 12.40
C ARG A 479 0.20 19.77 12.74
N ILE A 480 1.44 20.05 12.36
CA ILE A 480 2.63 19.26 12.65
C ILE A 480 3.46 20.06 13.63
N ASP A 481 3.64 19.51 14.83
CA ASP A 481 4.55 20.06 15.83
C ASP A 481 5.98 19.63 15.47
N LEU A 482 6.79 20.55 14.97
CA LEU A 482 8.16 20.26 14.59
C LEU A 482 8.99 19.81 15.80
N SER A 483 8.73 20.35 16.99
CA SER A 483 9.41 19.95 18.22
C SER A 483 9.16 18.48 18.58
N ALA A 484 7.98 17.94 18.24
CA ALA A 484 7.65 16.53 18.44
C ALA A 484 8.22 15.59 17.35
N VAL A 485 8.39 16.08 16.12
CA VAL A 485 8.92 15.30 14.98
C VAL A 485 10.45 15.14 15.05
N ILE A 486 11.14 16.10 15.68
CA ILE A 486 12.60 16.04 15.88
C ILE A 486 12.90 15.10 17.04
N SER A 487 13.32 13.86 16.74
CA SER A 487 13.73 12.91 17.76
C SER A 487 15.22 13.09 18.13
N LYS A 488 15.64 12.48 19.25
CA LYS A 488 17.07 12.44 19.67
C LYS A 488 17.93 11.57 18.73
N TYR A 489 17.33 10.85 17.78
CA TYR A 489 18.01 9.90 16.91
C TYR A 489 18.16 10.45 15.48
N ILE A 490 19.41 10.59 15.04
CA ILE A 490 19.77 11.10 13.71
C ILE A 490 19.15 10.21 12.62
N GLY A 491 18.39 10.80 11.70
CA GLY A 491 17.77 10.13 10.54
C GLY A 491 16.29 9.74 10.70
N GLU A 492 15.79 9.66 11.94
CA GLU A 492 14.37 9.39 12.21
C GLU A 492 13.48 10.59 11.86
N THR A 493 13.98 11.82 12.09
CA THR A 493 13.33 13.08 11.68
C THR A 493 13.06 13.13 10.18
N GLU A 494 14.03 12.75 9.34
CA GLU A 494 13.86 12.72 7.87
C GLU A 494 12.79 11.70 7.47
N LYS A 495 12.83 10.51 8.08
CA LYS A 495 11.84 9.45 7.83
C LYS A 495 10.43 9.91 8.21
N ASN A 496 10.27 10.60 9.35
CA ASN A 496 8.97 11.11 9.79
C ASN A 496 8.48 12.25 8.89
N LEU A 497 9.34 13.21 8.53
CA LEU A 497 8.99 14.25 7.56
C LEU A 497 8.59 13.65 6.21
N ARG A 498 9.34 12.65 5.72
CA ARG A 498 8.99 11.91 4.49
C ARG A 498 7.59 11.31 4.59
N ARG A 499 7.27 10.62 5.68
CA ARG A 499 5.94 10.04 5.94
C ARG A 499 4.84 11.09 5.91
N VAL A 500 5.05 12.26 6.55
CA VAL A 500 4.08 13.36 6.56
C VAL A 500 3.79 13.86 5.15
N PHE A 501 4.82 14.19 4.38
CA PHE A 501 4.62 14.69 3.02
C PHE A 501 4.07 13.62 2.08
N ASP A 502 4.58 12.39 2.12
CA ASP A 502 4.11 11.29 1.26
C ASP A 502 2.63 10.94 1.53
N ALA A 503 2.19 11.00 2.79
CA ALA A 503 0.79 10.81 3.14
C ALA A 503 -0.09 11.98 2.66
N ALA A 504 0.45 13.21 2.67
CA ALA A 504 -0.24 14.40 2.18
C ALA A 504 -0.25 14.53 0.65
N GLU A 505 0.60 13.79 -0.09
CA GLU A 505 0.66 13.84 -1.55
C GLU A 505 -0.65 13.42 -2.24
N LEU A 506 -1.54 12.67 -1.57
CA LEU A 506 -2.91 12.42 -2.08
C LEU A 506 -3.69 13.72 -2.35
N GLY A 507 -3.30 14.81 -1.70
CA GLY A 507 -3.87 16.13 -1.89
C GLY A 507 -5.08 16.38 -0.99
N GLY A 508 -5.71 17.54 -1.15
CA GLY A 508 -6.82 17.94 -0.27
C GLY A 508 -6.41 18.52 1.09
N VAL A 509 -5.11 18.75 1.32
CA VAL A 509 -4.57 19.08 2.67
C VAL A 509 -3.64 20.30 2.68
N ILE A 510 -3.76 21.11 3.73
CA ILE A 510 -2.81 22.15 4.12
C ILE A 510 -1.97 21.63 5.29
N LEU A 511 -0.64 21.69 5.14
CA LEU A 511 0.31 21.32 6.19
C LEU A 511 0.77 22.56 6.94
N LEU A 512 0.44 22.65 8.23
CA LEU A 512 0.87 23.71 9.13
C LEU A 512 1.99 23.18 10.04
N PHE A 513 3.22 23.57 9.74
CA PHE A 513 4.39 23.28 10.56
C PHE A 513 4.55 24.36 11.63
N ASP A 514 4.25 23.99 12.87
CA ASP A 514 4.31 24.89 14.02
C ASP A 514 5.68 24.93 14.68
N GLU A 515 5.99 26.05 15.34
CA GLU A 515 7.23 26.28 16.08
C GLU A 515 8.51 26.07 15.25
N ALA A 516 8.53 26.60 14.02
CA ALA A 516 9.69 26.51 13.14
C ALA A 516 10.98 26.96 13.84
N ASP A 517 10.92 27.95 14.74
CA ASP A 517 12.08 28.42 15.51
C ASP A 517 12.80 27.34 16.32
N ALA A 518 12.14 26.21 16.65
CA ALA A 518 12.81 25.05 17.26
C ALA A 518 13.85 24.40 16.32
N LEU A 519 13.59 24.40 15.00
CA LEU A 519 14.53 23.95 13.97
C LEU A 519 15.61 24.99 13.64
N PHE A 520 15.25 26.28 13.69
CA PHE A 520 16.07 27.38 13.15
C PHE A 520 16.79 28.23 14.20
N GLY A 521 16.61 27.94 15.48
CA GLY A 521 17.24 28.69 16.57
C GLY A 521 18.75 28.81 16.34
N LYS A 522 19.27 30.04 16.43
CA LYS A 522 20.72 30.33 16.33
C LYS A 522 21.47 29.49 17.35
N ARG A 523 21.97 28.32 16.94
CA ARG A 523 23.07 27.65 17.63
C ARG A 523 24.32 28.43 17.26
N THR A 524 24.63 29.41 18.10
CA THR A 524 25.85 30.20 18.01
C THR A 524 27.08 29.30 18.01
N GLU A 525 27.98 29.57 17.07
CA GLU A 525 29.34 29.04 16.91
C GLU A 525 29.49 27.52 16.76
N VAL A 526 29.70 27.13 15.50
CA VAL A 526 30.22 25.83 15.04
C VAL A 526 31.39 25.38 15.93
N LYS A 527 31.13 24.42 16.83
CA LYS A 527 32.21 23.65 17.51
C LYS A 527 32.01 22.14 17.52
N ASP A 528 30.83 21.61 17.23
CA ASP A 528 30.58 20.16 17.26
C ASP A 528 29.99 19.57 15.98
N SER A 529 30.33 18.30 15.73
CA SER A 529 29.82 17.48 14.62
C SER A 529 28.28 17.37 14.58
N HIS A 530 27.61 17.67 15.69
CA HIS A 530 26.16 17.64 15.83
C HIS A 530 25.43 18.78 15.06
N ASP A 531 26.09 19.92 14.81
CA ASP A 531 25.49 21.08 14.12
C ASP A 531 25.39 20.92 12.60
N ARG A 532 26.21 20.04 11.99
CA ARG A 532 26.08 19.73 10.55
C ARG A 532 24.78 19.01 10.24
N HIS A 533 24.24 18.23 11.17
CA HIS A 533 23.04 17.42 10.96
C HIS A 533 21.75 18.27 10.92
N SER A 534 21.68 19.35 11.69
CA SER A 534 20.51 20.25 11.68
C SER A 534 20.32 21.01 10.36
N ASN A 535 21.42 21.31 9.64
CA ASN A 535 21.32 21.93 8.30
C ASN A 535 20.76 20.98 7.24
N VAL A 536 21.01 19.67 7.38
CA VAL A 536 20.52 18.66 6.43
C VAL A 536 19.00 18.47 6.59
N GLU A 537 18.51 18.39 7.83
CA GLU A 537 17.08 18.24 8.13
C GLU A 537 16.26 19.46 7.68
N VAL A 538 16.77 20.67 7.95
CA VAL A 538 16.19 21.93 7.47
C VAL A 538 16.17 22.00 5.93
N SER A 539 17.26 21.60 5.29
CA SER A 539 17.36 21.59 3.82
C SER A 539 16.38 20.60 3.21
N TYR A 540 16.20 19.44 3.86
CA TYR A 540 15.22 18.43 3.46
C TYR A 540 13.78 18.94 3.59
N LEU A 541 13.42 19.53 4.74
CA LEU A 541 12.09 20.12 4.97
C LEU A 541 11.75 21.14 3.88
N LEU A 542 12.67 22.08 3.62
CA LEU A 542 12.47 23.08 2.57
C LEU A 542 12.34 22.47 1.18
N GLN A 543 13.19 21.51 0.84
CA GLN A 543 13.11 20.82 -0.45
C GLN A 543 11.74 20.14 -0.61
N ARG A 544 11.26 19.46 0.44
CA ARG A 544 9.95 18.81 0.43
C ARG A 544 8.80 19.82 0.36
N MET A 545 8.89 20.97 1.04
CA MET A 545 7.90 22.05 0.93
C MET A 545 7.84 22.65 -0.49
N GLU A 546 8.96 22.76 -1.19
CA GLU A 546 9.03 23.24 -2.57
C GLU A 546 8.49 22.22 -3.59
N SER A 547 8.62 20.92 -3.31
CA SER A 547 8.11 19.85 -4.16
C SER A 547 6.65 19.49 -3.87
N TYR A 548 6.21 19.66 -2.62
CA TYR A 548 4.86 19.31 -2.18
C TYR A 548 3.83 20.07 -3.00
N ARG A 549 2.93 19.33 -3.66
CA ARG A 549 1.94 19.91 -4.56
C ARG A 549 0.89 20.75 -3.83
N GLY A 550 0.72 20.62 -2.52
CA GLY A 550 -0.24 21.40 -1.73
C GLY A 550 0.32 22.71 -1.15
N LEU A 551 -0.43 23.27 -0.20
CA LEU A 551 -0.02 24.46 0.57
C LEU A 551 0.69 24.01 1.85
N SER A 552 1.92 24.46 2.03
CA SER A 552 2.69 24.28 3.27
C SER A 552 2.90 25.63 3.95
N VAL A 553 2.59 25.69 5.24
CA VAL A 553 2.67 26.90 6.05
C VAL A 553 3.60 26.64 7.22
N LEU A 554 4.61 27.48 7.39
CA LEU A 554 5.47 27.50 8.57
C LEU A 554 5.04 28.62 9.50
N THR A 555 4.93 28.36 10.79
CA THR A 555 4.73 29.41 11.81
C THR A 555 5.98 29.58 12.65
N THR A 556 6.33 30.84 12.93
CA THR A 556 7.42 31.17 13.86
C THR A 556 7.07 32.39 14.71
N ASN A 557 7.56 32.38 15.94
CA ASN A 557 7.47 33.54 16.82
C ASN A 557 8.59 34.57 16.56
N ILE A 558 9.75 34.13 16.04
CA ILE A 558 10.96 34.95 15.94
C ILE A 558 11.46 34.96 14.49
N LYS A 559 10.98 35.90 13.66
CA LYS A 559 11.43 36.01 12.26
C LYS A 559 12.96 36.20 12.12
N SER A 560 13.60 36.84 13.09
CA SER A 560 15.03 37.16 13.06
C SER A 560 15.97 35.97 13.31
N SER A 561 15.45 34.81 13.72
CA SER A 561 16.24 33.57 13.81
C SER A 561 16.48 32.94 12.44
N LEU A 562 15.59 33.20 11.47
CA LEU A 562 15.68 32.65 10.11
C LEU A 562 16.74 33.38 9.28
N ASP A 563 17.56 32.62 8.56
CA ASP A 563 18.56 33.16 7.66
C ASP A 563 17.93 33.73 6.37
N GLN A 564 18.69 34.55 5.64
CA GLN A 564 18.22 35.15 4.38
C GLN A 564 18.11 34.14 3.24
N ALA A 565 18.92 33.08 3.21
CA ALA A 565 18.82 32.06 2.17
C ALA A 565 17.49 31.29 2.25
N PHE A 566 17.01 31.02 3.46
CA PHE A 566 15.76 30.37 3.79
C PHE A 566 14.56 31.21 3.35
N LEU A 567 14.56 32.49 3.73
CA LEU A 567 13.47 33.40 3.39
C LEU A 567 13.29 33.55 1.86
N ARG A 568 14.36 33.43 1.07
CA ARG A 568 14.30 33.49 -0.39
C ARG A 568 13.64 32.27 -1.04
N ARG A 569 13.64 31.12 -0.35
CA ARG A 569 13.02 29.88 -0.83
C ARG A 569 11.50 29.86 -0.58
N LEU A 570 11.05 30.63 0.40
CA LEU A 570 9.63 30.76 0.72
C LEU A 570 8.94 31.74 -0.23
N ARG A 571 7.88 31.27 -0.89
CA ARG A 571 7.10 32.08 -1.83
C ARG A 571 6.38 33.26 -1.18
N PHE A 572 5.83 33.06 0.02
CA PHE A 572 5.08 34.08 0.74
C PHE A 572 5.58 34.26 2.16
N ILE A 573 5.63 35.52 2.62
CA ILE A 573 5.95 35.86 4.01
C ILE A 573 4.87 36.81 4.52
N VAL A 574 4.09 36.34 5.48
CA VAL A 574 3.04 37.12 6.15
C VAL A 574 3.51 37.46 7.55
N GLN A 575 3.60 38.75 7.84
CA GLN A 575 3.90 39.25 9.18
C GLN A 575 2.61 39.45 9.96
N PHE A 576 2.55 38.95 11.18
CA PHE A 576 1.44 39.12 12.11
C PHE A 576 1.87 40.10 13.20
N PRO A 577 1.70 41.41 12.97
CA PRO A 577 2.10 42.42 13.93
C PRO A 577 1.27 42.31 15.21
N PHE A 578 1.78 42.91 16.28
CA PHE A 578 0.99 43.08 17.49
C PHE A 578 -0.20 44.01 17.18
N PRO A 579 -1.43 43.68 17.60
CA PRO A 579 -2.61 44.44 17.20
C PRO A 579 -2.59 45.85 17.82
N ASP A 580 -2.95 46.86 17.03
CA ASP A 580 -3.13 48.23 17.51
C ASP A 580 -4.45 48.39 18.31
N ALA A 581 -4.70 49.58 18.89
CA ALA A 581 -5.90 49.81 19.69
C ALA A 581 -7.20 49.59 18.90
N ASN A 582 -7.27 50.06 17.65
CA ASN A 582 -8.46 49.90 16.82
C ASN A 582 -8.71 48.42 16.49
N GLN A 583 -7.64 47.68 16.20
CA GLN A 583 -7.70 46.23 15.96
C GLN A 583 -8.11 45.47 17.21
N ARG A 584 -7.59 45.83 18.40
CA ARG A 584 -8.01 45.22 19.68
C ARG A 584 -9.49 45.51 19.98
N ALA A 585 -9.96 46.73 19.73
CA ALA A 585 -11.39 47.06 19.87
C ALA A 585 -12.24 46.16 18.97
N GLU A 586 -11.81 45.93 17.74
CA GLU A 586 -12.52 45.05 16.80
C GLU A 586 -12.51 43.58 17.24
N ILE A 587 -11.39 43.10 17.78
CA ILE A 587 -11.32 41.75 18.37
C ILE A 587 -12.30 41.64 19.54
N TRP A 588 -12.35 42.64 20.44
CA TRP A 588 -13.30 42.67 21.56
C TRP A 588 -14.77 42.66 21.13
N ARG A 589 -15.11 43.33 20.02
CA ARG A 589 -16.48 43.29 19.46
C ARG A 589 -16.88 41.91 18.95
N ARG A 590 -15.91 41.10 18.52
CA ARG A 590 -16.14 39.80 17.85
C ARG A 590 -15.89 38.59 18.75
N VAL A 591 -15.21 38.76 19.89
CA VAL A 591 -14.74 37.64 20.73
C VAL A 591 -15.87 36.86 21.38
N PHE A 592 -17.00 37.52 21.68
CA PHE A 592 -18.16 36.88 22.30
C PHE A 592 -19.10 36.28 21.25
N PRO A 593 -19.45 34.99 21.36
CA PRO A 593 -20.53 34.41 20.56
C PRO A 593 -21.84 35.19 20.73
N LYS A 594 -22.67 35.21 19.68
CA LYS A 594 -23.97 35.93 19.70
C LYS A 594 -24.93 35.47 20.81
N ALA A 595 -24.77 34.24 21.30
CA ALA A 595 -25.58 33.67 22.36
C ALA A 595 -25.11 34.07 23.77
N THR A 596 -23.92 34.67 23.91
CA THR A 596 -23.39 35.07 25.21
C THR A 596 -24.14 36.32 25.70
N PRO A 597 -24.78 36.27 26.88
CA PRO A 597 -25.44 37.44 27.45
C PRO A 597 -24.37 38.44 27.92
N THR A 598 -24.36 39.63 27.32
CA THR A 598 -23.40 40.69 27.61
C THR A 598 -24.14 42.00 27.90
N GLU A 599 -23.65 42.78 28.84
CA GLU A 599 -24.24 44.08 29.20
C GLU A 599 -23.14 45.11 29.50
N GLY A 600 -23.29 46.33 28.95
CA GLY A 600 -22.42 47.46 29.27
C GLY A 600 -20.95 47.32 28.85
N LEU A 601 -20.65 46.46 27.86
CA LEU A 601 -19.28 46.25 27.38
C LEU A 601 -18.83 47.41 26.48
N ASP A 602 -17.70 48.03 26.83
CA ASP A 602 -17.09 49.13 26.08
C ASP A 602 -15.80 48.67 25.40
N ALA A 603 -15.91 48.30 24.13
CA ALA A 603 -14.78 47.80 23.35
C ALA A 603 -13.61 48.79 23.24
N GLU A 604 -13.86 50.10 23.26
CA GLU A 604 -12.82 51.12 23.16
C GLU A 604 -12.01 51.23 24.45
N LYS A 605 -12.65 51.04 25.60
CA LYS A 605 -11.96 50.91 26.89
C LYS A 605 -11.19 49.60 26.99
N LEU A 606 -11.79 48.49 26.57
CA LEU A 606 -11.15 47.17 26.57
C LEU A 606 -9.92 47.15 25.65
N ALA A 607 -9.93 47.92 24.57
CA ALA A 607 -8.81 48.06 23.64
C ALA A 607 -7.56 48.74 24.24
N GLN A 608 -7.67 49.42 25.38
CA GLN A 608 -6.51 49.98 26.07
C GLN A 608 -5.57 48.91 26.63
N LEU A 609 -6.07 47.68 26.86
CA LEU A 609 -5.25 46.55 27.27
C LEU A 609 -4.22 46.19 26.20
N ASN A 610 -2.94 46.22 26.56
CA ASN A 610 -1.84 45.93 25.64
C ASN A 610 -1.54 44.41 25.57
N VAL A 611 -2.53 43.66 25.07
CA VAL A 611 -2.49 42.18 24.96
C VAL A 611 -2.77 41.70 23.54
N ALA A 612 -2.29 40.49 23.19
CA ALA A 612 -2.53 39.88 21.89
C ALA A 612 -3.95 39.29 21.79
N GLY A 613 -4.42 39.01 20.57
CA GLY A 613 -5.76 38.47 20.32
C GLY A 613 -6.06 37.17 21.05
N GLY A 614 -5.07 36.27 21.16
CA GLY A 614 -5.19 35.03 21.94
C GLY A 614 -5.48 35.28 23.43
N ASN A 615 -4.83 36.29 24.02
CA ASN A 615 -5.09 36.68 25.40
C ASN A 615 -6.47 37.34 25.55
N ILE A 616 -6.90 38.16 24.59
CA ILE A 616 -8.27 38.73 24.58
C ILE A 616 -9.31 37.61 24.63
N ARG A 617 -9.13 36.56 23.82
CA ARG A 617 -10.01 35.37 23.83
C ARG A 617 -10.01 34.67 25.18
N ASN A 618 -8.84 34.47 25.80
CA ASN A 618 -8.73 33.85 27.12
C ASN A 618 -9.45 34.69 28.20
N ILE A 619 -9.25 36.01 28.18
CA ILE A 619 -9.90 36.92 29.13
C ILE A 619 -11.42 36.88 28.95
N ALA A 620 -11.92 36.97 27.71
CA ALA A 620 -13.35 36.91 27.42
C ALA A 620 -13.98 35.59 27.87
N LEU A 621 -13.31 34.45 27.62
CA LEU A 621 -13.78 33.13 28.04
C LEU A 621 -13.81 33.00 29.57
N ASN A 622 -12.75 33.42 30.25
CA ASN A 622 -12.69 33.40 31.72
C ASN A 622 -13.75 34.33 32.33
N ALA A 623 -14.00 35.50 31.74
CA ALA A 623 -15.05 36.40 32.18
C ALA A 623 -16.46 35.77 32.01
N ALA A 624 -16.68 35.03 30.93
CA ALA A 624 -17.93 34.29 30.73
C ALA A 624 -18.14 33.19 31.79
N PHE A 625 -17.08 32.46 32.16
CA PHE A 625 -17.15 31.48 33.26
C PHE A 625 -17.44 32.15 34.61
N LEU A 626 -16.80 33.28 34.91
CA LEU A 626 -17.06 34.03 36.15
C LEU A 626 -18.51 34.53 36.23
N ALA A 627 -19.04 35.10 35.14
CA ALA A 627 -20.43 35.55 35.08
C ALA A 627 -21.42 34.39 35.21
N SER A 628 -21.13 33.25 34.55
CA SER A 628 -21.97 32.06 34.63
C SER A 628 -22.00 31.43 36.02
N ASP A 629 -20.87 31.43 36.75
CA ASP A 629 -20.79 30.95 38.14
C ASP A 629 -21.60 31.82 39.09
N ALA A 630 -21.59 33.15 38.85
CA ALA A 630 -22.42 34.11 39.58
C ALA A 630 -23.92 34.08 39.17
N GLY A 631 -24.26 33.42 38.06
CA GLY A 631 -25.62 33.45 37.49
C GLY A 631 -25.99 34.80 36.86
N GLU A 632 -25.00 35.58 36.43
CA GLU A 632 -25.14 36.93 35.91
C GLU A 632 -24.78 37.04 34.42
N VAL A 633 -25.06 38.19 33.81
CA VAL A 633 -24.59 38.53 32.46
C VAL A 633 -23.13 38.98 32.48
N VAL A 634 -22.42 38.85 31.35
CA VAL A 634 -21.02 39.30 31.28
C VAL A 634 -20.96 40.82 31.30
N THR A 635 -20.26 41.37 32.30
CA THR A 635 -20.11 42.82 32.52
C THR A 635 -18.62 43.19 32.62
N MET A 636 -18.33 44.49 32.64
CA MET A 636 -16.96 45.00 32.80
C MET A 636 -16.29 44.55 34.11
N GLN A 637 -17.05 44.26 35.18
CA GLN A 637 -16.51 43.75 36.45
C GLN A 637 -15.91 42.35 36.28
N HIS A 638 -16.62 41.46 35.60
CA HIS A 638 -16.16 40.11 35.26
C HIS A 638 -14.90 40.16 34.39
N LEU A 639 -14.87 41.05 33.40
CA LEU A 639 -13.70 41.27 32.55
C LEU A 639 -12.50 41.80 33.32
N LEU A 640 -12.70 42.71 34.27
CA LEU A 640 -11.61 43.23 35.11
C LEU A 640 -10.97 42.10 35.93
N GLN A 641 -11.78 41.24 36.53
CA GLN A 641 -11.28 40.12 37.32
C GLN A 641 -10.56 39.08 36.43
N ALA A 642 -11.12 38.74 35.27
CA ALA A 642 -10.47 37.87 34.30
C ALA A 642 -9.14 38.45 33.77
N THR A 643 -9.09 39.76 33.53
CA THR A 643 -7.89 40.48 33.09
C THR A 643 -6.78 40.41 34.14
N LYS A 644 -7.10 40.64 35.42
CA LYS A 644 -6.13 40.50 36.52
C LYS A 644 -5.52 39.08 36.54
N ASN A 645 -6.36 38.05 36.42
CA ASN A 645 -5.90 36.67 36.41
C ASN A 645 -5.00 36.36 35.20
N GLU A 646 -5.31 36.87 34.01
CA GLU A 646 -4.48 36.68 32.82
C GLU A 646 -3.15 37.44 32.91
N TYR A 647 -3.14 38.67 33.45
CA TYR A 647 -1.89 39.44 33.63
C TYR A 647 -0.95 38.79 34.66
N VAL A 648 -1.48 38.14 35.69
CA VAL A 648 -0.70 37.32 36.63
C VAL A 648 -0.03 36.14 35.89
N LYS A 649 -0.75 35.45 35.00
CA LYS A 649 -0.17 34.36 34.18
C LYS A 649 0.89 34.86 33.20
N LEU A 650 0.74 36.08 32.70
CA LEU A 650 1.70 36.72 31.81
C LEU A 650 2.91 37.30 32.55
N GLU A 651 2.93 37.26 33.89
CA GLU A 651 3.95 37.89 34.72
C GLU A 651 4.15 39.39 34.42
N ARG A 652 3.06 40.09 34.03
CA ARG A 652 3.08 41.52 33.72
C ARG A 652 2.21 42.31 34.71
N PRO A 653 2.68 43.46 35.21
CA PRO A 653 1.85 44.32 36.05
C PRO A 653 0.74 44.97 35.21
N LEU A 654 -0.49 44.92 35.71
CA LEU A 654 -1.63 45.65 35.15
C LEU A 654 -1.55 47.10 35.61
N THR A 655 -1.61 48.06 34.68
CA THR A 655 -1.52 49.48 35.04
C THR A 655 -2.91 50.11 35.19
N ASP A 656 -3.06 51.06 36.13
CA ASP A 656 -4.32 51.79 36.34
C ASP A 656 -4.78 52.59 35.11
N ALA A 657 -3.86 52.87 34.18
CA ALA A 657 -4.19 53.52 32.91
C ALA A 657 -4.97 52.59 31.96
N GLU A 658 -4.65 51.29 31.97
CA GLU A 658 -5.27 50.30 31.07
C GLU A 658 -6.71 49.92 31.50
N VAL A 659 -7.02 50.00 32.79
CA VAL A 659 -8.33 49.63 33.36
C VAL A 659 -9.16 50.82 33.85
N ARG A 660 -8.74 52.04 33.53
CA ARG A 660 -9.42 53.25 33.97
C ARG A 660 -10.86 53.31 33.45
N GLY A 661 -11.83 53.43 34.35
CA GLY A 661 -13.24 53.61 34.01
C GLY A 661 -13.98 52.33 33.58
N TRP A 662 -13.47 51.16 33.98
CA TRP A 662 -14.14 49.87 33.81
C TRP A 662 -15.20 49.60 34.89
N VAL A 663 -15.00 50.10 36.11
CA VAL A 663 -15.90 49.96 37.26
C VAL A 663 -16.03 51.31 37.97
#